data_AF-Q8EYK4-F1
#
_entry.id   AF-Q8EYK4-F1
#
_cell.length_a   1.000
_cell.length_b   1.000
_cell.length_c   1.000
_cell.angle_alpha   90.00
_cell.angle_beta   90.00
_cell.angle_gamma   90.00
#
_symmetry.space_group_name_H-M   'P 1'
#
loop_
_entity.id
_entity.type
_entity.pdbx_description
1 polymer ?
#
loop_
_entity_poly.entity_id
_entity_poly.type
_entity_poly.pdbx_seq_one_letter_code
_entity_poly.pdbx_strand_id
1 'polypeptide(L)'
;MRRLILQTSIGKKIFLNLILIFSISMVSSVKGQEEIEDRTTIAETTEKTEPSRIQSVTLYSSFAYVTKNLRAKVKAGSSEIYLGEIPGRVAERTVSVRFPDSSKKIKILGIRSKVRIERKARTKEIASLLKRQETLNDQIELLSLEIQELIAEEKTIVKISPVIRKEPSPQEEIADPEFLSGFQKQYHEYLNQLSLIRQKKLEVLDRVREEGLVVDARLDHLGRLEAKQKKEIYLEVETSEDTETSIEYKYLISGASWYPKYSLQLTDESRNGQLSWFALVRNDTGEDWEKVKLFFTASNPDLDIDLPIVREWRIQTQTSVEDSKEYPNDENDSSYAMRGAVQGEVIRKEAETEKSPKKKKSVAASKSNAYEQNVSTYKNSQAPIKQSRQILQDNYSNRQNSIKTEDNLNQLKNDLANQQDNFNDGRYDQANYYGQEALKKFSKLSDFSRKELSSIETYTEELLRKGSLILSSQKVPGGLIPPTLLEGFDYQYTSGISETILSDRSFNKVFLKKKSLILSPGYFTSPLSGPGAYLTVETSNSEGEPLLAGPMEVFSGNTLLGNTVLSTSKPGERIRMELGQDRDILVNRRETSFEQKEGMISSRTKIKYKVSIEVRNRKKRNVTLTLIDRVPYTVDDSVEIKFEFGKDIPIKNEEGILTYNIELPSGGKKVIEFEYSVSHPSENRLIRTPGSGGY
;
A
#
# COMPACT_ATOMS: atom_id res chain seq x y z
N MET A 1 -73.47 45.28 -29.43
CA MET A 1 -73.08 46.28 -28.41
C MET A 1 -71.67 45.91 -27.98
N ARG A 2 -70.56 46.63 -28.24
CA ARG A 2 -70.25 48.08 -28.35
C ARG A 2 -70.17 48.79 -26.98
N ARG A 3 -68.95 49.23 -26.60
CA ARG A 3 -68.55 50.08 -25.44
C ARG A 3 -68.57 49.40 -24.05
N LEU A 4 -67.69 49.75 -23.07
CA LEU A 4 -66.49 50.60 -23.10
C LEU A 4 -65.37 50.10 -22.15
N ILE A 5 -64.13 50.49 -22.46
CA ILE A 5 -62.90 50.38 -21.66
C ILE A 5 -62.76 51.61 -20.73
N LEU A 6 -62.05 51.48 -19.59
CA LEU A 6 -61.09 52.43 -18.95
C LEU A 6 -60.95 52.04 -17.46
N GLN A 7 -59.77 51.57 -17.00
CA GLN A 7 -58.64 52.36 -16.48
C GLN A 7 -58.96 53.31 -15.32
N THR A 8 -58.32 53.10 -14.16
CA THR A 8 -57.25 54.00 -13.68
C THR A 8 -56.32 53.29 -12.70
N SER A 9 -55.07 53.74 -12.65
CA SER A 9 -54.05 53.39 -11.64
C SER A 9 -53.65 54.69 -10.90
N ILE A 10 -52.70 54.60 -9.96
CA ILE A 10 -52.05 55.68 -9.17
C ILE A 10 -52.80 56.05 -7.88
N GLY A 11 -52.17 55.84 -6.72
CA GLY A 11 -52.81 56.05 -5.41
C GLY A 11 -51.95 56.14 -4.14
N LYS A 12 -50.62 56.37 -4.25
CA LYS A 12 -49.65 56.75 -3.17
C LYS A 12 -49.56 55.96 -1.84
N LYS A 13 -48.34 55.86 -1.32
CA LYS A 13 -48.02 55.43 0.06
C LYS A 13 -48.37 56.52 1.10
N ILE A 14 -48.21 56.15 2.38
CA ILE A 14 -48.05 56.97 3.62
C ILE A 14 -49.32 57.10 4.47
N PHE A 15 -49.36 56.32 5.56
CA PHE A 15 -49.59 56.82 6.93
C PHE A 15 -48.88 55.89 7.93
N LEU A 16 -48.41 56.41 9.07
CA LEU A 16 -47.49 55.70 9.98
C LEU A 16 -47.61 56.22 11.43
N ASN A 17 -47.80 55.31 12.40
CA ASN A 17 -47.80 55.52 13.88
C ASN A 17 -48.88 56.53 14.39
N LEU A 18 -49.34 56.54 15.65
CA LEU A 18 -48.98 55.89 16.94
C LEU A 18 -50.24 55.21 17.55
N ILE A 19 -50.23 54.39 18.62
CA ILE A 19 -49.86 54.65 20.04
C ILE A 19 -49.34 53.38 20.74
N LEU A 20 -48.62 53.56 21.87
CA LEU A 20 -47.88 52.55 22.66
C LEU A 20 -48.27 52.66 24.17
N ILE A 21 -47.46 52.10 25.08
CA ILE A 21 -47.47 52.25 26.57
C ILE A 21 -48.49 51.31 27.28
N PHE A 22 -48.18 50.47 28.29
CA PHE A 22 -46.98 50.12 29.12
C PHE A 22 -47.30 48.78 29.88
N SER A 23 -46.51 48.10 30.75
CA SER A 23 -45.05 47.97 31.08
C SER A 23 -44.87 47.03 32.30
N ILE A 24 -43.68 46.41 32.51
CA ILE A 24 -43.08 46.05 33.84
C ILE A 24 -43.83 44.95 34.66
N SER A 25 -43.26 43.99 35.40
CA SER A 25 -41.90 43.46 35.73
C SER A 25 -42.08 42.10 36.48
N MET A 26 -41.14 41.34 37.07
CA MET A 26 -39.69 41.01 36.98
C MET A 26 -39.36 40.09 38.21
N VAL A 27 -38.24 39.34 38.23
CA VAL A 27 -37.68 38.58 39.41
C VAL A 27 -38.46 37.27 39.71
N SER A 28 -37.95 36.08 40.13
CA SER A 28 -36.63 35.45 40.44
C SER A 28 -36.76 33.90 40.38
N SER A 29 -35.75 33.02 40.56
CA SER A 29 -34.30 32.94 40.24
C SER A 29 -33.68 31.68 40.93
N VAL A 30 -32.52 31.16 40.47
CA VAL A 30 -31.63 30.16 41.15
C VAL A 30 -32.21 28.72 41.29
N LYS A 31 -31.50 27.57 41.16
CA LYS A 31 -30.06 27.16 41.23
C LYS A 31 -29.83 25.95 40.28
N GLY A 32 -28.66 25.65 39.69
CA GLY A 32 -27.39 26.38 39.61
C GLY A 32 -26.29 25.56 38.87
N GLN A 33 -25.21 26.24 38.47
CA GLN A 33 -23.86 25.77 38.08
C GLN A 33 -23.68 24.60 37.09
N GLU A 34 -23.17 24.93 35.89
CA GLU A 34 -21.83 24.49 35.48
C GLU A 34 -21.20 25.65 34.64
N GLU A 35 -19.88 25.81 34.66
CA GLU A 35 -19.20 27.00 34.13
C GLU A 35 -18.80 26.86 32.65
N ILE A 36 -19.01 27.91 31.87
CA ILE A 36 -18.41 28.10 30.54
C ILE A 36 -17.71 29.45 30.56
N GLU A 37 -16.38 29.45 30.57
CA GLU A 37 -15.60 30.69 30.45
C GLU A 37 -15.84 31.36 29.09
N ASP A 38 -16.02 32.68 29.12
CA ASP A 38 -16.20 33.49 27.93
C ASP A 38 -14.88 33.58 27.14
N ARG A 39 -14.90 33.16 25.87
CA ARG A 39 -13.78 33.34 24.94
C ARG A 39 -14.20 34.21 23.77
N THR A 40 -13.75 35.46 23.86
CA THR A 40 -13.94 36.55 22.91
C THR A 40 -13.77 36.11 21.46
N THR A 41 -14.75 36.46 20.61
CA THR A 41 -14.74 36.14 19.18
C THR A 41 -13.69 36.97 18.43
N ILE A 42 -12.45 36.46 18.34
CA ILE A 42 -11.41 37.04 17.49
C ILE A 42 -11.71 36.71 16.02
N ALA A 43 -11.65 37.71 15.15
CA ALA A 43 -11.82 37.52 13.70
C ALA A 43 -10.53 36.94 13.09
N GLU A 44 -10.44 35.61 13.02
CA GLU A 44 -9.33 34.88 12.38
C GLU A 44 -9.17 35.33 10.91
N THR A 45 -8.18 36.19 10.65
CA THR A 45 -7.77 36.57 9.29
C THR A 45 -6.70 35.59 8.82
N THR A 46 -7.07 34.67 7.93
CA THR A 46 -6.10 33.75 7.32
C THR A 46 -5.22 34.50 6.32
N GLU A 47 -3.93 34.65 6.62
CA GLU A 47 -2.98 35.32 5.72
C GLU A 47 -2.58 34.43 4.54
N LYS A 48 -2.36 35.06 3.38
CA LYS A 48 -1.94 34.37 2.15
C LYS A 48 -0.43 34.14 2.15
N THR A 49 -0.03 32.88 1.97
CA THR A 49 1.36 32.43 1.87
C THR A 49 1.79 32.16 0.43
N GLU A 50 3.10 32.17 0.19
CA GLU A 50 3.68 31.54 -1.00
C GLU A 50 3.52 30.00 -0.92
N PRO A 51 3.38 29.28 -2.05
CA PRO A 51 3.20 27.83 -2.03
C PRO A 51 4.40 27.13 -1.41
N SER A 52 4.14 26.31 -0.38
CA SER A 52 5.17 25.56 0.36
C SER A 52 5.97 24.64 -0.55
N ARG A 53 7.30 24.72 -0.50
CA ARG A 53 8.19 23.82 -1.25
C ARG A 53 8.95 22.89 -0.31
N ILE A 54 9.11 21.62 -0.71
CA ILE A 54 10.02 20.70 -0.04
C ILE A 54 11.47 21.14 -0.32
N GLN A 55 12.20 21.46 0.73
CA GLN A 55 13.61 21.85 0.68
C GLN A 55 14.51 20.60 0.77
N SER A 56 14.19 19.70 1.69
CA SER A 56 14.95 18.48 1.93
C SER A 56 14.12 17.38 2.56
N VAL A 57 14.59 16.15 2.42
CA VAL A 57 13.99 14.96 3.04
C VAL A 57 15.10 14.13 3.70
N THR A 58 14.94 13.80 4.97
CA THR A 58 15.82 12.88 5.70
C THR A 58 15.15 11.53 5.82
N LEU A 59 15.72 10.50 5.19
CA LEU A 59 15.19 9.14 5.16
C LEU A 59 15.83 8.26 6.23
N TYR A 60 14.97 7.43 6.80
CA TYR A 60 15.24 6.40 7.80
C TYR A 60 14.83 5.04 7.23
N SER A 61 14.94 3.95 7.99
CA SER A 61 14.66 2.60 7.52
C SER A 61 13.20 2.37 7.07
N SER A 62 12.23 3.09 7.65
CA SER A 62 10.77 2.89 7.42
C SER A 62 9.92 4.17 7.30
N PHE A 63 10.54 5.36 7.47
CA PHE A 63 9.89 6.67 7.36
C PHE A 63 10.86 7.74 6.87
N ALA A 64 10.33 8.94 6.64
CA ALA A 64 11.11 10.13 6.36
C ALA A 64 10.65 11.32 7.21
N TYR A 65 11.59 12.22 7.50
CA TYR A 65 11.27 13.59 7.90
C TYR A 65 11.35 14.49 6.66
N VAL A 66 10.22 15.08 6.28
CA VAL A 66 10.13 16.06 5.19
C VAL A 66 10.28 17.46 5.79
N THR A 67 11.15 18.29 5.22
CA THR A 67 11.34 19.69 5.62
C THR A 67 10.88 20.60 4.48
N LYS A 68 9.87 21.42 4.74
CA LYS A 68 9.29 22.41 3.82
C LYS A 68 9.64 23.82 4.25
N ASN A 69 9.74 24.71 3.26
CA ASN A 69 9.85 26.15 3.48
C ASN A 69 8.75 26.91 2.71
N LEU A 70 8.40 28.09 3.22
CA LEU A 70 7.52 29.07 2.59
C LEU A 70 7.84 30.48 3.09
N ARG A 71 7.27 31.49 2.43
CA ARG A 71 7.25 32.87 2.92
C ARG A 71 5.83 33.28 3.29
N ALA A 72 5.72 34.01 4.39
CA ALA A 72 4.48 34.53 4.94
C ALA A 72 4.62 36.01 5.25
N LYS A 73 3.54 36.76 5.02
CA LYS A 73 3.33 38.10 5.58
C LYS A 73 2.41 37.96 6.77
N VAL A 74 2.83 38.48 7.90
CA VAL A 74 2.18 38.33 9.20
C VAL A 74 1.86 39.71 9.72
N LYS A 75 0.60 40.01 10.02
CA LYS A 75 0.20 41.30 10.56
C LYS A 75 0.36 41.34 12.07
N ALA A 76 0.53 42.55 12.61
CA ALA A 76 0.51 42.80 14.05
C ALA A 76 -0.78 42.26 14.70
N GLY A 77 -0.65 41.65 15.88
CA GLY A 77 -1.72 40.93 16.57
C GLY A 77 -1.66 39.41 16.31
N SER A 78 -2.82 38.75 16.48
CA SER A 78 -2.98 37.32 16.24
C SER A 78 -3.37 37.05 14.79
N SER A 79 -2.67 36.13 14.12
CA SER A 79 -2.88 35.75 12.71
C SER A 79 -2.89 34.23 12.54
N GLU A 80 -3.71 33.72 11.62
CA GLU A 80 -3.65 32.32 11.17
C GLU A 80 -2.90 32.23 9.84
N ILE A 81 -1.81 31.47 9.78
CA ILE A 81 -0.98 31.29 8.60
C ILE A 81 -1.24 29.91 7.98
N TYR A 82 -1.65 29.87 6.73
CA TYR A 82 -1.77 28.62 5.97
C TYR A 82 -0.38 28.08 5.61
N LEU A 83 0.02 26.92 6.18
CA LEU A 83 1.32 26.32 5.90
C LEU A 83 1.34 25.48 4.61
N GLY A 84 0.19 24.99 4.16
CA GLY A 84 0.08 24.16 2.97
C GLY A 84 -0.64 22.84 3.19
N GLU A 85 -0.60 22.00 2.16
CA GLU A 85 -1.15 20.64 2.18
C GLU A 85 -0.12 19.62 2.69
N ILE A 86 -0.61 18.57 3.33
CA ILE A 86 0.14 17.36 3.70
C ILE A 86 -0.65 16.08 3.39
N PRO A 87 0.03 14.95 3.15
CA PRO A 87 -0.63 13.65 3.02
C PRO A 87 -1.36 13.22 4.30
N GLY A 88 -2.43 12.44 4.15
CA GLY A 88 -3.21 11.92 5.28
C GLY A 88 -2.42 11.08 6.29
N ARG A 89 -1.28 10.50 5.85
CA ARG A 89 -0.37 9.62 6.61
C ARG A 89 0.61 10.34 7.55
N VAL A 90 0.67 11.69 7.53
CA VAL A 90 1.56 12.44 8.44
C VAL A 90 1.17 12.20 9.91
N ALA A 91 2.18 11.96 10.75
CA ALA A 91 2.00 11.90 12.19
C ALA A 91 1.87 13.33 12.74
N GLU A 92 0.65 13.86 12.86
CA GLU A 92 0.38 15.28 13.17
C GLU A 92 1.08 15.79 14.45
N ARG A 93 1.28 14.92 15.45
CA ARG A 93 2.06 15.23 16.68
C ARG A 93 3.55 15.53 16.45
N THR A 94 4.07 15.30 15.25
CA THR A 94 5.48 15.51 14.86
C THR A 94 5.68 16.78 14.02
N VAL A 95 4.60 17.51 13.70
CA VAL A 95 4.69 18.78 12.96
C VAL A 95 5.37 19.81 13.87
N SER A 96 6.59 20.17 13.49
CA SER A 96 7.42 21.16 14.17
C SER A 96 7.63 22.36 13.24
N VAL A 97 7.63 23.56 13.80
CA VAL A 97 7.67 24.82 13.03
C VAL A 97 8.70 25.76 13.64
N ARG A 98 9.48 26.41 12.78
CA ARG A 98 10.56 27.33 13.17
C ARG A 98 10.59 28.54 12.24
N PHE A 99 10.87 29.70 12.84
CA PHE A 99 11.32 30.89 12.11
C PHE A 99 12.85 30.89 12.09
N PRO A 100 13.53 30.85 10.92
CA PRO A 100 14.98 30.91 10.84
C PRO A 100 15.54 32.29 11.22
N ASP A 101 14.78 33.37 10.96
CA ASP A 101 15.12 34.73 11.35
C ASP A 101 14.72 34.99 12.82
N SER A 102 15.69 34.83 13.72
CA SER A 102 15.53 35.09 15.15
C SER A 102 15.43 36.57 15.53
N SER A 103 15.56 37.51 14.58
CA SER A 103 15.30 38.93 14.84
C SER A 103 13.80 39.26 14.95
N LYS A 104 12.93 38.42 14.36
CA LYS A 104 11.47 38.60 14.39
C LYS A 104 10.88 37.99 15.65
N LYS A 105 10.26 38.84 16.49
CA LYS A 105 9.58 38.43 17.72
C LYS A 105 8.20 37.85 17.42
N ILE A 106 8.17 36.67 16.81
CA ILE A 106 6.94 35.93 16.48
C ILE A 106 6.76 34.80 17.50
N LYS A 107 5.63 34.81 18.19
CA LYS A 107 5.22 33.80 19.18
C LYS A 107 4.26 32.81 18.50
N ILE A 108 4.52 31.51 18.64
CA ILE A 108 3.60 30.46 18.18
C ILE A 108 2.55 30.25 19.28
N LEU A 109 1.27 30.24 18.91
CA LEU A 109 0.15 29.94 19.80
C LEU A 109 -0.31 28.47 19.67
N GLY A 110 -0.28 27.92 18.45
CA GLY A 110 -0.71 26.55 18.18
C GLY A 110 -0.58 26.16 16.70
N ILE A 111 -0.83 24.87 16.43
CA ILE A 111 -0.90 24.30 15.08
C ILE A 111 -2.24 23.58 14.97
N ARG A 112 -3.07 23.94 13.97
CA ARG A 112 -4.35 23.28 13.67
C ARG A 112 -4.26 22.53 12.34
N SER A 113 -4.85 21.33 12.31
CA SER A 113 -5.15 20.63 11.05
C SER A 113 -6.61 20.83 10.67
N LYS A 114 -6.88 21.06 9.38
CA LYS A 114 -8.25 21.11 8.82
C LYS A 114 -8.31 20.11 7.65
N VAL A 115 -9.34 19.25 7.63
CA VAL A 115 -9.53 18.29 6.52
C VAL A 115 -10.35 18.95 5.43
N ARG A 116 -9.76 19.14 4.25
CA ARG A 116 -10.42 19.72 3.08
C ARG A 116 -10.68 18.66 2.03
N ILE A 117 -11.95 18.52 1.65
CA ILE A 117 -12.36 17.71 0.51
C ILE A 117 -12.33 18.63 -0.72
N GLU A 118 -11.21 18.63 -1.45
CA GLU A 118 -11.07 19.40 -2.68
C GLU A 118 -11.82 18.73 -3.84
N ARG A 119 -13.12 19.03 -3.96
CA ARG A 119 -13.93 18.70 -5.15
C ARG A 119 -13.40 19.45 -6.37
N LYS A 120 -12.49 18.82 -7.12
CA LYS A 120 -11.76 19.45 -8.23
C LYS A 120 -12.62 19.80 -9.45
N ALA A 121 -13.88 19.35 -9.53
CA ALA A 121 -14.74 19.62 -10.68
C ALA A 121 -15.81 20.71 -10.43
N ARG A 122 -15.39 21.97 -10.42
CA ARG A 122 -16.26 23.15 -10.64
C ARG A 122 -15.88 23.87 -11.94
N THR A 123 -15.85 23.14 -13.06
CA THR A 123 -15.13 23.52 -14.29
C THR A 123 -15.98 23.51 -15.58
N LYS A 124 -17.30 23.64 -15.46
CA LYS A 124 -18.30 23.59 -16.56
C LYS A 124 -18.57 22.22 -17.17
N GLU A 125 -17.57 21.33 -17.33
CA GLU A 125 -17.79 20.02 -17.98
C GLU A 125 -18.85 19.19 -17.23
N ILE A 126 -18.67 18.92 -15.93
CA ILE A 126 -19.67 18.18 -15.14
C ILE A 126 -21.03 18.89 -15.18
N ALA A 127 -21.09 20.22 -15.08
CA ALA A 127 -22.37 20.95 -15.19
C ALA A 127 -23.07 20.74 -16.56
N SER A 128 -22.31 20.60 -17.64
CA SER A 128 -22.84 20.29 -18.97
C SER A 128 -23.27 18.81 -19.12
N LEU A 129 -22.52 17.87 -18.52
CA LEU A 129 -22.88 16.45 -18.48
C LEU A 129 -24.13 16.20 -17.63
N LEU A 130 -24.26 16.89 -16.50
CA LEU A 130 -25.44 16.85 -15.64
C LEU A 130 -26.68 17.37 -16.36
N LYS A 131 -26.58 18.52 -17.05
CA LYS A 131 -27.69 19.04 -17.87
C LYS A 131 -28.03 18.11 -19.04
N ARG A 132 -27.03 17.46 -19.65
CA ARG A 132 -27.26 16.44 -20.69
C ARG A 132 -27.99 15.22 -20.09
N GLN A 133 -27.60 14.76 -18.91
CA GLN A 133 -28.25 13.66 -18.19
C GLN A 133 -29.71 14.00 -17.84
N GLU A 134 -29.99 15.22 -17.38
CA GLU A 134 -31.35 15.76 -17.15
C GLU A 134 -32.19 15.68 -18.44
N THR A 135 -31.74 16.32 -19.53
CA THR A 135 -32.46 16.30 -20.82
C THR A 135 -32.64 14.90 -21.42
N LEU A 136 -31.70 13.97 -21.20
CA LEU A 136 -31.83 12.59 -21.64
C LEU A 136 -32.87 11.82 -20.80
N ASN A 137 -32.95 12.06 -19.49
CA ASN A 137 -33.99 11.46 -18.65
C ASN A 137 -35.38 11.96 -19.05
N ASP A 138 -35.55 13.25 -19.31
CA ASP A 138 -36.81 13.83 -19.82
C ASP A 138 -37.26 13.16 -21.13
N GLN A 139 -36.32 12.94 -22.05
CA GLN A 139 -36.57 12.24 -23.32
C GLN A 139 -36.92 10.76 -23.11
N ILE A 140 -36.23 10.08 -22.19
CA ILE A 140 -36.51 8.68 -21.84
C ILE A 140 -37.91 8.55 -21.23
N GLU A 141 -38.33 9.48 -20.37
CA GLU A 141 -39.66 9.50 -19.77
C GLU A 141 -40.75 9.77 -20.82
N LEU A 142 -40.59 10.81 -21.64
CA LEU A 142 -41.53 11.15 -22.72
C LEU A 142 -41.70 9.99 -23.71
N LEU A 143 -40.60 9.43 -24.23
CA LEU A 143 -40.65 8.29 -25.15
C LEU A 143 -41.26 7.04 -24.49
N SER A 144 -41.01 6.82 -23.19
CA SER A 144 -41.62 5.72 -22.45
C SER A 144 -43.14 5.85 -22.35
N LEU A 145 -43.65 7.06 -22.09
CA LEU A 145 -45.08 7.37 -22.06
C LEU A 145 -45.72 7.20 -23.46
N GLU A 146 -45.11 7.79 -24.49
CA GLU A 146 -45.58 7.68 -25.88
C GLU A 146 -45.63 6.22 -26.38
N ILE A 147 -44.68 5.37 -25.96
CA ILE A 147 -44.67 3.94 -26.30
C ILE A 147 -45.76 3.19 -25.54
N GLN A 148 -46.00 3.52 -24.26
CA GLN A 148 -47.10 2.93 -23.48
C GLN A 148 -48.48 3.30 -24.05
N GLU A 149 -48.66 4.54 -24.53
CA GLU A 149 -49.87 4.99 -25.21
C GLU A 149 -50.13 4.20 -26.50
N LEU A 150 -49.14 4.07 -27.38
CA LEU A 150 -49.23 3.25 -28.60
C LEU A 150 -49.53 1.77 -28.29
N ILE A 151 -48.94 1.21 -27.23
CA ILE A 151 -49.22 -0.15 -26.77
C ILE A 151 -50.67 -0.27 -26.26
N ALA A 152 -51.23 0.77 -25.65
CA ALA A 152 -52.61 0.80 -25.22
C ALA A 152 -53.58 0.94 -26.41
N GLU A 153 -53.24 1.78 -27.40
CA GLU A 153 -54.01 1.98 -28.63
C GLU A 153 -54.08 0.71 -29.48
N GLU A 154 -52.94 0.04 -29.74
CA GLU A 154 -52.95 -1.27 -30.40
C GLU A 154 -53.83 -2.28 -29.65
N LYS A 155 -53.78 -2.28 -28.30
CA LYS A 155 -54.61 -3.16 -27.45
C LYS A 155 -56.09 -2.78 -27.42
N THR A 156 -56.51 -1.58 -27.83
CA THR A 156 -57.93 -1.26 -28.03
C THR A 156 -58.36 -1.62 -29.44
N ILE A 157 -57.56 -1.30 -30.46
CA ILE A 157 -57.86 -1.62 -31.87
C ILE A 157 -57.99 -3.13 -32.09
N VAL A 158 -57.08 -3.94 -31.51
CA VAL A 158 -57.14 -5.41 -31.62
C VAL A 158 -58.44 -6.01 -31.02
N LYS A 159 -59.14 -5.31 -30.11
CA LYS A 159 -60.45 -5.73 -29.59
C LYS A 159 -61.62 -5.41 -30.54
N ILE A 160 -61.40 -4.57 -31.55
CA ILE A 160 -62.38 -4.14 -32.56
C ILE A 160 -62.26 -5.02 -33.83
N SER A 161 -61.42 -6.06 -33.80
CA SER A 161 -61.14 -6.95 -34.93
C SER A 161 -62.41 -7.53 -35.59
N PRO A 162 -62.61 -7.33 -36.91
CA PRO A 162 -63.82 -7.79 -37.61
C PRO A 162 -63.79 -9.30 -37.86
N VAL A 163 -64.43 -10.06 -36.96
CA VAL A 163 -64.60 -11.51 -37.07
C VAL A 163 -65.69 -11.84 -38.10
N ILE A 164 -65.30 -12.45 -39.23
CA ILE A 164 -66.24 -13.08 -40.15
C ILE A 164 -66.84 -14.32 -39.47
N ARG A 165 -68.06 -14.20 -38.94
CA ARG A 165 -68.86 -15.36 -38.52
C ARG A 165 -69.18 -16.21 -39.77
N LYS A 166 -68.90 -17.51 -39.73
CA LYS A 166 -69.15 -18.43 -40.86
C LYS A 166 -70.61 -18.84 -41.04
N GLU A 167 -71.47 -18.52 -40.09
CA GLU A 167 -72.91 -18.78 -40.12
C GLU A 167 -73.66 -17.49 -39.73
N PRO A 168 -74.63 -17.02 -40.53
CA PRO A 168 -75.38 -15.80 -40.23
C PRO A 168 -76.56 -16.06 -39.28
N SER A 169 -76.61 -15.32 -38.18
CA SER A 169 -77.81 -15.14 -37.36
C SER A 169 -78.89 -14.39 -38.18
N PRO A 170 -80.13 -14.89 -38.29
CA PRO A 170 -81.13 -14.37 -39.26
C PRO A 170 -81.83 -13.08 -38.78
N GLN A 171 -81.05 -12.02 -38.51
CA GLN A 171 -81.57 -10.65 -38.33
C GLN A 171 -80.50 -9.53 -38.37
N GLU A 172 -79.21 -9.84 -38.48
CA GLU A 172 -78.15 -8.83 -38.66
C GLU A 172 -77.96 -8.54 -40.16
N GLU A 173 -77.84 -7.26 -40.56
CA GLU A 173 -77.53 -6.90 -41.94
C GLU A 173 -76.18 -7.50 -42.35
N ILE A 174 -76.14 -8.21 -43.48
CA ILE A 174 -74.89 -8.72 -44.04
C ILE A 174 -74.11 -7.51 -44.56
N ALA A 175 -73.17 -7.02 -43.75
CA ALA A 175 -72.22 -5.99 -44.16
C ALA A 175 -71.54 -6.43 -45.47
N ASP A 176 -71.60 -5.56 -46.47
CA ASP A 176 -71.16 -5.84 -47.84
C ASP A 176 -69.74 -6.46 -47.85
N PRO A 177 -69.51 -7.62 -48.52
CA PRO A 177 -68.19 -8.21 -48.64
C PRO A 177 -67.10 -7.26 -49.18
N GLU A 178 -67.45 -6.30 -50.03
CA GLU A 178 -66.52 -5.28 -50.53
C GLU A 178 -66.19 -4.25 -49.42
N PHE A 179 -67.19 -3.83 -48.62
CA PHE A 179 -66.98 -3.03 -47.41
C PHE A 179 -66.16 -3.77 -46.34
N LEU A 180 -66.46 -5.04 -46.05
CA LEU A 180 -65.76 -5.83 -45.04
C LEU A 180 -64.29 -6.08 -45.42
N SER A 181 -64.01 -6.38 -46.69
CA SER A 181 -62.64 -6.56 -47.18
C SER A 181 -61.87 -5.24 -47.25
N GLY A 182 -62.52 -4.13 -47.64
CA GLY A 182 -61.96 -2.78 -47.54
C GLY A 182 -61.62 -2.38 -46.10
N PHE A 183 -62.54 -2.59 -45.16
CA PHE A 183 -62.35 -2.34 -43.73
C PHE A 183 -61.23 -3.22 -43.15
N GLN A 184 -61.22 -4.53 -43.47
CA GLN A 184 -60.14 -5.42 -43.06
C GLN A 184 -58.77 -4.95 -43.59
N LYS A 185 -58.68 -4.51 -44.85
CA LYS A 185 -57.44 -3.97 -45.40
C LYS A 185 -56.99 -2.72 -44.64
N GLN A 186 -57.89 -1.75 -44.46
CA GLN A 186 -57.59 -0.49 -43.76
C GLN A 186 -57.20 -0.72 -42.29
N TYR A 187 -57.86 -1.66 -41.61
CA TYR A 187 -57.56 -2.09 -40.24
C TYR A 187 -56.15 -2.70 -40.12
N HIS A 188 -55.78 -3.62 -41.01
CA HIS A 188 -54.42 -4.18 -41.03
C HIS A 188 -53.37 -3.14 -41.41
N GLU A 189 -53.68 -2.24 -42.34
CA GLU A 189 -52.79 -1.15 -42.72
C GLU A 189 -52.52 -0.19 -41.54
N TYR A 190 -53.56 0.19 -40.79
CA TYR A 190 -53.42 1.04 -39.59
C TYR A 190 -52.63 0.36 -38.46
N LEU A 191 -52.91 -0.92 -38.17
CA LEU A 191 -52.13 -1.69 -37.19
C LEU A 191 -50.66 -1.84 -37.60
N ASN A 192 -50.38 -2.03 -38.89
CA ASN A 192 -49.01 -2.07 -39.41
C ASN A 192 -48.31 -0.70 -39.27
N GLN A 193 -49.02 0.40 -39.50
CA GLN A 193 -48.49 1.76 -39.29
C GLN A 193 -48.17 2.01 -37.80
N LEU A 194 -49.09 1.69 -36.88
CA LEU A 194 -48.86 1.84 -35.43
C LEU A 194 -47.70 0.99 -34.94
N SER A 195 -47.63 -0.29 -35.34
CA SER A 195 -46.54 -1.17 -34.95
C SER A 195 -45.18 -0.69 -35.48
N LEU A 196 -45.13 -0.15 -36.71
CA LEU A 196 -43.92 0.48 -37.27
C LEU A 196 -43.52 1.76 -36.54
N ILE A 197 -44.49 2.58 -36.12
CA ILE A 197 -44.24 3.78 -35.29
C ILE A 197 -43.69 3.36 -33.92
N ARG A 198 -44.30 2.37 -33.25
CA ARG A 198 -43.81 1.82 -31.98
C ARG A 198 -42.41 1.25 -32.12
N GLN A 199 -42.12 0.47 -33.17
CA GLN A 199 -40.79 -0.08 -33.42
C GLN A 199 -39.73 1.03 -33.53
N LYS A 200 -40.03 2.09 -34.30
CA LYS A 200 -39.15 3.26 -34.41
C LYS A 200 -38.98 3.98 -33.07
N LYS A 201 -40.04 4.19 -32.29
CA LYS A 201 -39.92 4.82 -30.95
C LYS A 201 -39.11 3.96 -29.97
N LEU A 202 -39.26 2.63 -30.00
CA LEU A 202 -38.43 1.70 -29.21
C LEU A 202 -36.94 1.80 -29.59
N GLU A 203 -36.62 1.88 -30.87
CA GLU A 203 -35.24 2.09 -31.36
C GLU A 203 -34.66 3.45 -30.92
N VAL A 204 -35.46 4.53 -30.96
CA VAL A 204 -35.04 5.84 -30.44
C VAL A 204 -34.84 5.79 -28.92
N LEU A 205 -35.77 5.20 -28.17
CA LEU A 205 -35.67 5.03 -26.71
C LEU A 205 -34.40 4.28 -26.33
N ASP A 206 -34.08 3.19 -27.04
CA ASP A 206 -32.90 2.37 -26.79
C ASP A 206 -31.59 3.18 -26.93
N ARG A 207 -31.46 3.95 -28.02
CA ARG A 207 -30.31 4.83 -28.27
C ARG A 207 -30.18 5.95 -27.23
N VAL A 208 -31.27 6.63 -26.87
CA VAL A 208 -31.26 7.70 -25.86
C VAL A 208 -30.91 7.12 -24.47
N ARG A 209 -31.37 5.90 -24.19
CA ARG A 209 -31.04 5.15 -22.96
C ARG A 209 -29.56 4.74 -22.91
N GLU A 210 -28.96 4.29 -24.03
CA GLU A 210 -27.52 4.06 -24.11
C GLU A 210 -26.74 5.36 -23.83
N GLU A 211 -27.11 6.47 -24.45
CA GLU A 211 -26.48 7.78 -24.21
C GLU A 211 -26.58 8.20 -22.73
N GLY A 212 -27.73 8.02 -22.10
CA GLY A 212 -27.90 8.28 -20.66
C GLY A 212 -26.99 7.44 -19.77
N LEU A 213 -26.83 6.14 -20.08
CA LEU A 213 -25.94 5.22 -19.35
C LEU A 213 -24.45 5.54 -19.55
N VAL A 214 -24.07 6.06 -20.72
CA VAL A 214 -22.71 6.53 -21.06
C VAL A 214 -22.37 7.83 -20.33
N VAL A 215 -23.29 8.81 -20.33
CA VAL A 215 -23.12 10.06 -19.59
C VAL A 215 -23.02 9.79 -18.08
N ASP A 216 -23.82 8.86 -17.56
CA ASP A 216 -23.74 8.39 -16.17
C ASP A 216 -22.39 7.72 -15.85
N ALA A 217 -21.84 6.88 -16.74
CA ALA A 217 -20.51 6.28 -16.58
C ALA A 217 -19.39 7.33 -16.54
N ARG A 218 -19.47 8.36 -17.39
CA ARG A 218 -18.51 9.47 -17.42
C ARG A 218 -18.61 10.34 -16.17
N LEU A 219 -19.81 10.59 -15.66
CA LEU A 219 -20.05 11.31 -14.40
C LEU A 219 -19.50 10.55 -13.18
N ASP A 220 -19.76 9.23 -13.07
CA ASP A 220 -19.28 8.41 -11.96
C ASP A 220 -17.74 8.28 -11.96
N HIS A 221 -17.11 8.13 -13.14
CA HIS A 221 -15.66 8.15 -13.25
C HIS A 221 -15.05 9.50 -12.84
N LEU A 222 -15.58 10.62 -13.36
CA LEU A 222 -15.08 11.95 -13.01
C LEU A 222 -15.25 12.25 -11.50
N GLY A 223 -16.38 11.88 -10.90
CA GLY A 223 -16.64 12.08 -9.48
C GLY A 223 -15.71 11.28 -8.56
N ARG A 224 -15.20 10.11 -9.00
CA ARG A 224 -14.21 9.32 -8.24
C ARG A 224 -12.84 9.99 -8.21
N LEU A 225 -12.45 10.71 -9.26
CA LEU A 225 -11.19 11.47 -9.31
C LEU A 225 -11.17 12.65 -8.31
N GLU A 226 -12.33 13.07 -7.78
CA GLU A 226 -12.47 14.14 -6.80
C GLU A 226 -12.30 13.70 -5.32
N ALA A 227 -12.19 12.40 -5.05
CA ALA A 227 -12.30 11.86 -3.68
C ALA A 227 -11.03 11.96 -2.80
N LYS A 228 -9.99 12.72 -3.21
CA LYS A 228 -8.76 12.88 -2.41
C LYS A 228 -8.99 13.84 -1.23
N GLN A 229 -9.15 13.28 -0.03
CA GLN A 229 -9.09 14.03 1.22
C GLN A 229 -7.70 14.63 1.40
N LYS A 230 -7.61 15.95 1.49
CA LYS A 230 -6.37 16.69 1.78
C LYS A 230 -6.40 17.16 3.23
N LYS A 231 -5.27 17.04 3.92
CA LYS A 231 -5.06 17.69 5.22
C LYS A 231 -4.33 19.01 4.96
N GLU A 232 -4.90 20.10 5.45
CA GLU A 232 -4.31 21.43 5.43
C GLU A 232 -3.78 21.76 6.84
N ILE A 233 -2.58 22.33 6.94
CA ILE A 233 -2.03 22.80 8.22
C ILE A 233 -2.12 24.32 8.30
N TYR A 234 -2.53 24.79 9.47
CA TYR A 234 -2.59 26.19 9.86
C TYR A 234 -1.74 26.41 11.11
N LEU A 235 -1.02 27.52 11.14
CA LEU A 235 -0.18 27.96 12.27
C LEU A 235 -0.79 29.22 12.87
N GLU A 236 -1.11 29.19 14.16
CA GLU A 236 -1.54 30.38 14.91
C GLU A 236 -0.30 31.10 15.46
N VAL A 237 -0.17 32.40 15.16
CA VAL A 237 0.96 33.23 15.62
C VAL A 237 0.50 34.57 16.18
N GLU A 238 1.35 35.15 17.01
CA GLU A 238 1.23 36.49 17.54
C GLU A 238 2.54 37.27 17.28
N THR A 239 2.43 38.47 16.72
CA THR A 239 3.56 39.40 16.48
C THR A 239 3.18 40.83 16.86
N SER A 240 4.15 41.62 17.33
CA SER A 240 3.93 43.04 17.68
C SER A 240 3.91 43.97 16.47
N GLU A 241 4.44 43.55 15.32
CA GLU A 241 4.63 44.36 14.12
C GLU A 241 4.30 43.56 12.85
N ASP A 242 3.87 44.27 11.80
CA ASP A 242 3.72 43.72 10.45
C ASP A 242 5.08 43.27 9.90
N THR A 243 5.24 41.99 9.61
CA THR A 243 6.53 41.39 9.21
C THR A 243 6.38 40.41 8.04
N GLU A 244 7.38 40.40 7.17
CA GLU A 244 7.58 39.33 6.18
C GLU A 244 8.68 38.39 6.71
N THR A 245 8.39 37.08 6.70
CA THR A 245 9.27 36.08 7.32
C THR A 245 9.30 34.78 6.51
N SER A 246 10.39 34.03 6.66
CA SER A 246 10.49 32.65 6.17
C SER A 246 10.02 31.71 7.27
N ILE A 247 9.20 30.72 6.92
CA ILE A 247 8.77 29.66 7.83
C ILE A 247 9.39 28.35 7.35
N GLU A 248 10.10 27.66 8.24
CA GLU A 248 10.53 26.28 8.07
C GLU A 248 9.59 25.40 8.88
N TYR A 249 9.08 24.31 8.29
CA TYR A 249 8.32 23.31 9.02
C TYR A 249 8.69 21.89 8.60
N LYS A 250 8.68 20.99 9.58
CA LYS A 250 9.20 19.63 9.47
C LYS A 250 8.22 18.64 10.10
N TYR A 251 7.97 17.53 9.42
CA TYR A 251 7.03 16.48 9.87
C TYR A 251 7.54 15.07 9.52
N LEU A 252 7.17 14.09 10.34
CA LEU A 252 7.41 12.67 10.08
C LEU A 252 6.28 12.08 9.22
N ILE A 253 6.67 11.31 8.21
CA ILE A 253 5.75 10.61 7.31
C ILE A 253 6.25 9.18 7.03
N SER A 254 5.35 8.21 7.20
CA SER A 254 5.62 6.79 6.95
C SER A 254 5.49 6.43 5.46
N GLY A 255 6.10 5.31 5.06
CA GLY A 255 6.05 4.81 3.68
C GLY A 255 7.25 5.21 2.81
N ALA A 256 8.15 6.05 3.32
CA ALA A 256 9.49 6.20 2.75
C ALA A 256 10.43 5.11 3.30
N SER A 257 11.31 4.54 2.47
CA SER A 257 12.43 3.72 2.96
C SER A 257 13.66 3.85 2.05
N TRP A 258 14.85 3.63 2.61
CA TRP A 258 16.10 3.59 1.85
C TRP A 258 16.95 2.37 2.20
N TYR A 259 17.80 1.95 1.26
CA TYR A 259 18.70 0.80 1.42
C TYR A 259 20.08 1.12 0.82
N PRO A 260 21.21 0.80 1.48
CA PRO A 260 22.53 0.88 0.89
C PRO A 260 22.68 -0.06 -0.31
N LYS A 261 23.30 0.39 -1.40
CA LYS A 261 23.78 -0.47 -2.49
C LYS A 261 25.12 0.00 -3.00
N TYR A 262 26.00 -0.95 -3.29
CA TYR A 262 27.37 -0.71 -3.72
C TYR A 262 27.65 -1.30 -5.12
N SER A 263 28.69 -0.78 -5.76
CA SER A 263 29.33 -1.42 -6.90
C SER A 263 30.84 -1.21 -6.82
N LEU A 264 31.60 -2.28 -7.00
CA LEU A 264 33.07 -2.29 -6.95
C LEU A 264 33.61 -2.63 -8.33
N GLN A 265 34.18 -1.63 -9.01
CA GLN A 265 34.93 -1.83 -10.25
C GLN A 265 36.37 -2.16 -9.91
N LEU A 266 36.83 -3.38 -10.20
CA LEU A 266 38.22 -3.78 -10.04
C LEU A 266 39.07 -3.22 -11.19
N THR A 267 40.29 -2.77 -10.87
CA THR A 267 41.35 -2.38 -11.79
C THR A 267 42.68 -3.01 -11.35
N ASP A 268 43.73 -2.84 -12.15
CA ASP A 268 45.12 -3.17 -11.81
C ASP A 268 45.25 -4.54 -11.12
N GLU A 269 44.76 -5.57 -11.81
CA GLU A 269 44.85 -6.95 -11.37
C GLU A 269 44.12 -7.31 -10.05
N SER A 270 43.18 -6.45 -9.62
CA SER A 270 42.49 -6.44 -8.31
C SER A 270 43.32 -5.88 -7.14
N ARG A 271 44.37 -5.09 -7.43
CA ARG A 271 45.13 -4.31 -6.44
C ARG A 271 44.56 -2.91 -6.22
N ASN A 272 43.79 -2.41 -7.17
CA ASN A 272 43.03 -1.17 -7.06
C ASN A 272 41.56 -1.48 -7.36
N GLY A 273 40.68 -0.68 -6.78
CA GLY A 273 39.25 -0.75 -7.06
C GLY A 273 38.59 0.62 -6.97
N GLN A 274 37.42 0.75 -7.57
CA GLN A 274 36.61 1.95 -7.49
C GLN A 274 35.23 1.58 -6.91
N LEU A 275 35.07 1.84 -5.62
CA LEU A 275 33.79 1.68 -4.92
C LEU A 275 32.87 2.85 -5.29
N SER A 276 31.63 2.54 -5.66
CA SER A 276 30.56 3.51 -5.92
C SER A 276 29.35 3.17 -5.05
N TRP A 277 28.84 4.15 -4.33
CA TRP A 277 27.80 4.01 -3.32
C TRP A 277 26.52 4.75 -3.72
N PHE A 278 25.40 4.05 -3.57
CA PHE A 278 24.06 4.51 -3.88
C PHE A 278 23.12 4.24 -2.71
N ALA A 279 22.10 5.09 -2.56
CA ALA A 279 20.90 4.77 -1.81
C ALA A 279 19.81 4.31 -2.80
N LEU A 280 19.23 3.13 -2.56
CA LEU A 280 17.99 2.72 -3.22
C LEU A 280 16.81 3.25 -2.41
N VAL A 281 16.13 4.25 -2.95
CA VAL A 281 15.06 5.02 -2.29
C VAL A 281 13.70 4.58 -2.81
N ARG A 282 12.76 4.35 -1.90
CA ARG A 282 11.35 4.05 -2.22
C ARG A 282 10.44 5.03 -1.49
N ASN A 283 9.48 5.62 -2.21
CA ASN A 283 8.52 6.59 -1.68
C ASN A 283 7.08 6.08 -1.86
N ASP A 284 6.39 5.85 -0.74
CA ASP A 284 4.93 5.64 -0.63
C ASP A 284 4.32 6.62 0.39
N THR A 285 4.78 7.87 0.39
CA THR A 285 4.27 8.88 1.35
C THR A 285 2.93 9.49 0.91
N GLY A 286 2.60 9.41 -0.39
CA GLY A 286 1.52 10.14 -1.02
C GLY A 286 1.93 11.53 -1.51
N GLU A 287 3.22 11.86 -1.47
CA GLU A 287 3.78 13.17 -1.83
C GLU A 287 5.02 13.01 -2.72
N ASP A 288 5.00 13.63 -3.90
CA ASP A 288 6.12 13.64 -4.84
C ASP A 288 7.19 14.65 -4.40
N TRP A 289 8.46 14.25 -4.43
CA TRP A 289 9.57 15.08 -3.98
C TRP A 289 10.35 15.63 -5.18
N GLU A 290 9.98 16.82 -5.67
CA GLU A 290 10.64 17.44 -6.84
C GLU A 290 11.87 18.27 -6.51
N LYS A 291 13.03 17.90 -7.07
CA LYS A 291 14.31 18.63 -6.96
C LYS A 291 14.64 18.99 -5.51
N VAL A 292 14.64 17.96 -4.65
CA VAL A 292 14.90 18.05 -3.20
C VAL A 292 16.30 17.59 -2.86
N LYS A 293 16.89 18.09 -1.76
CA LYS A 293 18.13 17.51 -1.23
C LYS A 293 17.79 16.32 -0.31
N LEU A 294 18.39 15.17 -0.56
CA LEU A 294 18.15 13.97 0.26
C LEU A 294 19.27 13.75 1.27
N PHE A 295 18.86 13.30 2.45
CA PHE A 295 19.72 12.88 3.54
C PHE A 295 19.31 11.47 3.99
N PHE A 296 20.26 10.68 4.46
CA PHE A 296 20.05 9.27 4.78
C PHE A 296 20.75 8.93 6.10
N THR A 297 20.05 8.31 7.05
CA THR A 297 20.65 7.81 8.31
C THR A 297 20.14 6.41 8.63
N ALA A 298 20.95 5.68 9.41
CA ALA A 298 20.63 4.36 9.96
C ALA A 298 20.13 4.41 11.42
N SER A 299 20.16 5.59 12.04
CA SER A 299 19.59 5.81 13.37
C SER A 299 18.10 5.54 13.40
N ASN A 300 17.56 5.15 14.56
CA ASN A 300 16.13 4.98 14.76
C ASN A 300 15.63 5.93 15.87
N PRO A 301 15.06 7.10 15.55
CA PRO A 301 14.47 8.00 16.54
C PRO A 301 13.15 7.48 17.14
N ASP A 302 12.61 6.35 16.67
CA ASP A 302 11.53 5.60 17.35
C ASP A 302 12.08 4.59 18.38
N LEU A 303 13.38 4.62 18.71
CA LEU A 303 13.91 3.94 19.89
C LEU A 303 13.39 4.66 21.15
N ASP A 304 12.68 3.92 22.00
CA ASP A 304 12.17 4.41 23.27
C ASP A 304 13.33 4.94 24.13
N ILE A 305 13.30 6.25 24.42
CA ILE A 305 14.27 6.93 25.29
C ILE A 305 13.84 6.79 26.76
N ASP A 306 12.59 6.40 27.00
CA ASP A 306 12.03 6.17 28.33
C ASP A 306 12.75 5.02 29.04
N LEU A 307 12.96 5.18 30.36
CA LEU A 307 13.64 4.20 31.18
C LEU A 307 12.85 2.87 31.22
N PRO A 308 13.51 1.71 31.03
CA PRO A 308 12.83 0.43 31.04
C PRO A 308 12.17 0.18 32.40
N ILE A 309 10.85 -0.02 32.40
CA ILE A 309 10.04 -0.13 33.62
C ILE A 309 10.35 -1.44 34.34
N VAL A 310 11.28 -1.38 35.31
CA VAL A 310 11.60 -2.49 36.21
C VAL A 310 10.37 -2.80 37.07
N ARG A 311 9.79 -3.98 36.87
CA ARG A 311 8.70 -4.51 37.71
C ARG A 311 9.28 -5.31 38.87
N GLU A 312 8.61 -5.28 40.03
CA GLU A 312 9.01 -6.12 41.17
C GLU A 312 8.90 -7.61 40.84
N TRP A 313 9.94 -8.38 41.14
CA TRP A 313 9.94 -9.83 40.99
C TRP A 313 9.46 -10.48 42.29
N ARG A 314 8.17 -10.85 42.34
CA ARG A 314 7.59 -11.59 43.47
C ARG A 314 7.81 -13.09 43.28
N ILE A 315 8.40 -13.75 44.28
CA ILE A 315 8.49 -15.21 44.38
C ILE A 315 7.50 -15.68 45.46
N GLN A 316 6.76 -16.76 45.19
CA GLN A 316 5.84 -17.39 46.15
C GLN A 316 6.01 -18.91 46.09
N THR A 317 5.95 -19.57 47.25
CA THR A 317 5.99 -21.02 47.37
C THR A 317 4.59 -21.61 47.30
N GLN A 318 4.34 -22.50 46.35
CA GLN A 318 3.09 -23.27 46.29
C GLN A 318 3.33 -24.62 46.96
N THR A 319 2.64 -24.91 48.07
CA THR A 319 2.73 -26.19 48.75
C THR A 319 2.08 -27.29 47.92
N SER A 320 2.86 -28.23 47.41
CA SER A 320 2.34 -29.48 46.84
C SER A 320 1.77 -30.34 47.98
N VAL A 321 0.47 -30.62 47.93
CA VAL A 321 -0.14 -31.64 48.77
C VAL A 321 0.16 -33.01 48.14
N GLU A 322 0.85 -33.87 48.87
CA GLU A 322 1.07 -35.26 48.47
C GLU A 322 -0.15 -36.10 48.86
N ASP A 323 -1.02 -36.39 47.90
CA ASP A 323 -2.13 -37.35 48.11
C ASP A 323 -1.55 -38.75 48.31
N SER A 324 -1.77 -39.34 49.49
CA SER A 324 -1.27 -40.67 49.82
C SER A 324 -2.38 -41.65 50.21
N LYS A 325 -2.47 -42.74 49.42
CA LYS A 325 -3.08 -44.05 49.71
C LYS A 325 -4.62 -44.19 49.67
N GLU A 326 -5.08 -44.86 48.61
CA GLU A 326 -6.17 -45.86 48.69
C GLU A 326 -5.78 -46.99 49.68
N TYR A 327 -6.63 -47.81 50.31
CA TYR A 327 -7.81 -48.62 49.92
C TYR A 327 -8.48 -49.16 51.23
N PRO A 328 -9.57 -49.98 51.24
CA PRO A 328 -10.77 -50.07 50.38
C PRO A 328 -12.09 -50.29 51.20
N ASN A 329 -13.15 -50.75 50.50
CA ASN A 329 -14.40 -51.40 50.95
C ASN A 329 -15.61 -50.53 51.36
N ASP A 330 -16.61 -50.52 50.48
CA ASP A 330 -17.98 -51.07 50.65
C ASP A 330 -18.48 -51.34 52.09
N GLU A 331 -19.75 -51.11 52.44
CA GLU A 331 -20.97 -51.21 51.61
C GLU A 331 -22.14 -50.39 52.25
N ASN A 332 -23.08 -49.85 51.45
CA ASN A 332 -24.40 -49.26 51.84
C ASN A 332 -24.48 -48.26 53.04
N ASP A 333 -25.11 -47.08 52.98
CA ASP A 333 -26.27 -46.64 52.18
C ASP A 333 -26.35 -45.10 52.12
N SER A 334 -26.44 -44.53 50.91
CA SER A 334 -27.15 -43.27 50.63
C SER A 334 -27.26 -43.06 49.12
N SER A 335 -28.41 -42.55 48.67
CA SER A 335 -28.84 -42.58 47.27
C SER A 335 -28.58 -41.28 46.48
N TYR A 336 -28.70 -41.39 45.15
CA TYR A 336 -28.72 -40.32 44.13
C TYR A 336 -27.38 -39.72 43.68
N ALA A 337 -26.77 -40.38 42.70
CA ALA A 337 -25.86 -39.75 41.73
C ALA A 337 -26.61 -39.35 40.43
N MET A 338 -26.05 -38.38 39.70
CA MET A 338 -26.42 -38.01 38.31
C MET A 338 -27.85 -37.50 38.04
N ARG A 339 -27.98 -36.17 37.96
CA ARG A 339 -28.05 -35.46 36.67
C ARG A 339 -27.81 -33.96 36.86
N GLY A 340 -27.25 -33.31 35.84
CA GLY A 340 -27.17 -31.85 35.76
C GLY A 340 -28.33 -31.24 34.97
N ALA A 341 -28.17 -29.95 34.64
CA ALA A 341 -29.04 -29.05 33.86
C ALA A 341 -29.92 -28.06 34.65
N VAL A 342 -29.71 -26.77 34.33
CA VAL A 342 -30.73 -25.74 34.03
C VAL A 342 -31.73 -25.30 35.13
N GLN A 343 -31.79 -23.97 35.35
CA GLN A 343 -32.79 -23.21 36.15
C GLN A 343 -32.76 -23.48 37.69
N GLY A 344 -33.25 -22.57 38.53
CA GLY A 344 -33.73 -21.20 38.29
C GLY A 344 -34.26 -20.48 39.54
N GLU A 345 -34.42 -19.16 39.41
CA GLU A 345 -35.34 -18.23 40.10
C GLU A 345 -35.76 -18.35 41.60
N VAL A 346 -35.50 -17.26 42.33
CA VAL A 346 -36.47 -16.43 43.10
C VAL A 346 -37.30 -17.02 44.28
N ILE A 347 -37.16 -16.36 45.43
CA ILE A 347 -38.26 -16.09 46.40
C ILE A 347 -38.22 -14.57 46.69
N ARG A 348 -38.99 -13.72 46.00
CA ARG A 348 -40.40 -13.30 46.24
C ARG A 348 -40.72 -12.83 47.67
N LYS A 349 -41.02 -11.52 47.76
CA LYS A 349 -42.18 -11.01 48.51
C LYS A 349 -43.08 -10.21 47.56
N GLU A 350 -44.37 -10.25 47.83
CA GLU A 350 -45.49 -9.70 47.07
C GLU A 350 -46.03 -8.43 47.81
N ALA A 351 -46.80 -7.51 47.22
CA ALA A 351 -47.15 -7.21 45.82
C ALA A 351 -47.80 -5.79 45.76
N GLU A 352 -48.49 -5.46 44.64
CA GLU A 352 -49.29 -4.24 44.38
C GLU A 352 -48.50 -2.92 44.18
N THR A 353 -48.81 -2.00 43.26
CA THR A 353 -49.60 -1.95 41.99
C THR A 353 -48.87 -0.93 41.07
N GLU A 354 -49.05 -0.73 39.75
CA GLU A 354 -50.17 -0.95 38.82
C GLU A 354 -49.70 -1.01 37.33
N LYS A 355 -50.58 -1.49 36.43
CA LYS A 355 -50.65 -1.37 34.93
C LYS A 355 -49.44 -0.93 34.06
N SER A 356 -49.14 -1.72 33.02
CA SER A 356 -48.15 -1.45 31.94
C SER A 356 -48.63 -0.51 30.81
N PRO A 357 -47.73 0.05 29.99
CA PRO A 357 -47.78 -0.31 28.56
C PRO A 357 -46.45 -0.36 27.75
N LYS A 358 -46.39 -1.35 26.83
CA LYS A 358 -45.71 -1.46 25.51
C LYS A 358 -44.46 -0.62 25.16
N LYS A 359 -43.44 -1.33 24.63
CA LYS A 359 -42.19 -0.83 24.00
C LYS A 359 -42.42 0.26 22.93
N LYS A 360 -41.50 1.25 22.87
CA LYS A 360 -41.19 2.06 21.68
C LYS A 360 -39.73 1.84 21.26
N LYS A 361 -39.42 2.02 19.98
CA LYS A 361 -38.03 2.07 19.46
C LYS A 361 -37.40 3.41 19.86
N SER A 362 -36.13 3.41 20.27
CA SER A 362 -35.33 4.63 20.41
C SER A 362 -34.83 5.11 19.05
N VAL A 363 -34.58 6.42 18.94
CA VAL A 363 -34.05 7.08 17.73
C VAL A 363 -32.73 7.75 18.11
N ALA A 364 -31.70 7.52 17.30
CA ALA A 364 -30.44 8.28 17.33
C ALA A 364 -30.02 8.54 15.88
N ALA A 365 -29.99 9.82 15.49
CA ALA A 365 -29.70 10.25 14.12
C ALA A 365 -29.08 11.66 14.12
N SER A 366 -28.46 12.03 12.99
CA SER A 366 -27.49 13.14 12.84
C SER A 366 -26.15 12.87 13.56
N LYS A 367 -25.00 13.30 13.03
CA LYS A 367 -24.78 14.32 11.98
C LYS A 367 -24.00 13.75 10.77
N SER A 368 -24.70 13.34 9.69
CA SER A 368 -24.12 12.92 8.39
C SER A 368 -24.70 13.66 7.17
N ASN A 369 -25.72 14.49 7.40
CA ASN A 369 -26.78 14.76 6.41
C ASN A 369 -26.39 15.61 5.18
N ALA A 370 -25.18 16.18 5.12
CA ALA A 370 -24.77 17.06 4.02
C ALA A 370 -24.38 16.33 2.71
N TYR A 371 -23.89 15.08 2.82
CA TYR A 371 -23.54 14.26 1.65
C TYR A 371 -24.75 13.45 1.15
N GLU A 372 -25.51 12.84 2.06
CA GLU A 372 -26.64 11.98 1.72
C GLU A 372 -27.74 12.75 0.97
N GLN A 373 -28.03 14.01 1.34
CA GLN A 373 -29.04 14.82 0.64
C GLN A 373 -28.71 15.12 -0.83
N ASN A 374 -27.43 15.17 -1.21
CA ASN A 374 -27.05 15.40 -2.61
C ASN A 374 -27.04 14.08 -3.41
N VAL A 375 -26.57 12.98 -2.81
CA VAL A 375 -26.56 11.66 -3.46
C VAL A 375 -27.97 11.06 -3.58
N SER A 376 -28.90 11.40 -2.67
CA SER A 376 -30.31 10.97 -2.77
C SER A 376 -31.02 11.58 -3.97
N THR A 377 -30.69 12.81 -4.37
CA THR A 377 -31.28 13.44 -5.57
C THR A 377 -30.92 12.65 -6.83
N TYR A 378 -29.67 12.21 -6.97
CA TYR A 378 -29.23 11.34 -8.07
C TYR A 378 -29.82 9.93 -8.04
N LYS A 379 -30.29 9.42 -6.89
CA LYS A 379 -30.98 8.13 -6.85
C LYS A 379 -32.39 8.17 -7.44
N ASN A 380 -33.02 9.34 -7.51
CA ASN A 380 -34.34 9.49 -8.15
C ASN A 380 -34.26 9.53 -9.69
N SER A 381 -33.18 10.02 -10.30
CA SER A 381 -33.05 10.08 -11.77
C SER A 381 -32.93 8.70 -12.44
N GLN A 382 -32.73 7.63 -11.67
CA GLN A 382 -32.76 6.26 -12.20
C GLN A 382 -34.17 5.72 -12.48
N ALA A 383 -35.26 6.42 -12.12
CA ALA A 383 -36.62 5.93 -12.36
C ALA A 383 -36.96 5.78 -13.86
N PRO A 384 -36.77 6.80 -14.74
CA PRO A 384 -36.98 6.64 -16.19
C PRO A 384 -36.09 5.56 -16.82
N ILE A 385 -34.81 5.50 -16.44
CA ILE A 385 -33.84 4.50 -16.95
C ILE A 385 -34.25 3.05 -16.57
N LYS A 386 -34.92 2.84 -15.42
CA LYS A 386 -35.43 1.53 -15.00
C LYS A 386 -36.78 1.19 -15.65
N GLN A 387 -37.69 2.16 -15.77
CA GLN A 387 -38.98 1.98 -16.43
C GLN A 387 -38.81 1.66 -17.93
N SER A 388 -37.96 2.42 -18.63
CA SER A 388 -37.59 2.14 -20.03
C SER A 388 -36.95 0.76 -20.22
N ARG A 389 -36.20 0.25 -19.23
CA ARG A 389 -35.67 -1.13 -19.25
C ARG A 389 -36.79 -2.15 -19.41
N GLN A 390 -37.85 -2.01 -18.62
CA GLN A 390 -39.00 -2.91 -18.64
C GLN A 390 -39.75 -2.83 -19.98
N ILE A 391 -39.98 -1.60 -20.49
CA ILE A 391 -40.65 -1.37 -21.77
C ILE A 391 -39.88 -2.04 -22.93
N LEU A 392 -38.55 -1.90 -22.97
CA LEU A 392 -37.69 -2.56 -23.96
C LEU A 392 -37.65 -4.09 -23.76
N GLN A 393 -37.67 -4.57 -22.51
CA GLN A 393 -37.71 -6.01 -22.22
C GLN A 393 -38.99 -6.69 -22.73
N ASP A 394 -40.13 -6.05 -22.51
CA ASP A 394 -41.45 -6.61 -22.82
C ASP A 394 -41.85 -6.45 -24.30
N ASN A 395 -41.39 -5.38 -24.98
CA ASN A 395 -41.94 -4.97 -26.28
C ASN A 395 -40.92 -4.94 -27.44
N TYR A 396 -39.60 -5.10 -27.20
CA TYR A 396 -38.59 -5.02 -28.26
C TYR A 396 -37.89 -6.36 -28.49
N SER A 397 -37.92 -6.88 -29.72
CA SER A 397 -37.27 -8.14 -30.11
C SER A 397 -35.75 -8.04 -30.12
N ASN A 398 -35.21 -6.92 -30.63
CA ASN A 398 -33.77 -6.67 -30.77
C ASN A 398 -33.07 -6.26 -29.46
N ARG A 399 -33.78 -6.24 -28.32
CA ARG A 399 -33.31 -5.86 -26.97
C ARG A 399 -32.03 -6.54 -26.46
N GLN A 400 -31.63 -7.64 -27.12
CA GLN A 400 -30.44 -8.43 -26.75
C GLN A 400 -29.14 -7.63 -26.78
N ASN A 401 -29.04 -6.57 -27.59
CA ASN A 401 -27.86 -5.72 -27.63
C ASN A 401 -27.91 -4.68 -26.49
N SER A 402 -29.01 -3.93 -26.38
CA SER A 402 -29.30 -2.97 -25.29
C SER A 402 -28.92 -3.46 -23.90
N ILE A 403 -29.49 -4.62 -23.50
CA ILE A 403 -29.35 -5.16 -22.14
C ILE A 403 -27.89 -5.56 -21.88
N LYS A 404 -27.20 -6.12 -22.90
CA LYS A 404 -25.77 -6.45 -22.80
C LYS A 404 -24.90 -5.19 -22.74
N THR A 405 -25.23 -4.13 -23.47
CA THR A 405 -24.51 -2.84 -23.39
C THR A 405 -24.67 -2.22 -22.00
N GLU A 406 -25.88 -2.22 -21.44
CA GLU A 406 -26.14 -1.77 -20.06
C GLU A 406 -25.36 -2.59 -19.02
N ASP A 407 -25.42 -3.92 -19.10
CA ASP A 407 -24.72 -4.79 -18.16
C ASP A 407 -23.18 -4.68 -18.32
N ASN A 408 -22.67 -4.54 -19.56
CA ASN A 408 -21.26 -4.23 -19.85
C ASN A 408 -20.84 -2.87 -19.25
N LEU A 409 -21.64 -1.81 -19.42
CA LEU A 409 -21.38 -0.48 -18.88
C LEU A 409 -21.39 -0.47 -17.34
N ASN A 410 -22.31 -1.19 -16.72
CA ASN A 410 -22.38 -1.30 -15.26
C ASN A 410 -21.21 -2.12 -14.68
N GLN A 411 -20.78 -3.19 -15.34
CA GLN A 411 -19.55 -3.90 -14.99
C GLN A 411 -18.30 -3.03 -15.20
N LEU A 412 -18.25 -2.27 -16.30
CA LEU A 412 -17.15 -1.35 -16.61
C LEU A 412 -16.99 -0.26 -15.53
N LYS A 413 -18.09 0.33 -15.03
CA LYS A 413 -18.04 1.27 -13.88
C LYS A 413 -17.38 0.64 -12.66
N ASN A 414 -17.73 -0.61 -12.34
CA ASN A 414 -17.14 -1.34 -11.21
C ASN A 414 -15.66 -1.67 -11.43
N ASP A 415 -15.26 -2.08 -12.63
CA ASP A 415 -13.85 -2.39 -12.93
C ASP A 415 -12.98 -1.12 -12.97
N LEU A 416 -13.49 -0.01 -13.50
CA LEU A 416 -12.80 1.29 -13.45
C LEU A 416 -12.62 1.79 -12.01
N ALA A 417 -13.65 1.63 -11.17
CA ALA A 417 -13.56 1.93 -9.74
C ALA A 417 -12.52 1.04 -9.05
N ASN A 418 -12.61 -0.27 -9.22
CA ASN A 418 -11.68 -1.23 -8.64
C ASN A 418 -10.25 -0.98 -9.13
N GLN A 419 -10.03 -0.65 -10.42
CA GLN A 419 -8.71 -0.26 -10.93
C GLN A 419 -8.19 0.97 -10.19
N GLN A 420 -8.99 2.03 -10.11
CA GLN A 420 -8.59 3.29 -9.50
C GLN A 420 -8.26 3.15 -8.01
N ASP A 421 -9.10 2.41 -7.27
CA ASP A 421 -8.95 2.22 -5.83
C ASP A 421 -7.76 1.29 -5.52
N ASN A 422 -7.59 0.18 -6.27
CA ASN A 422 -6.40 -0.66 -6.15
C ASN A 422 -5.11 0.08 -6.58
N PHE A 423 -5.17 1.01 -7.55
CA PHE A 423 -4.02 1.82 -7.95
C PHE A 423 -3.65 2.86 -6.88
N ASN A 424 -4.65 3.51 -6.27
CA ASN A 424 -4.45 4.46 -5.16
C ASN A 424 -3.89 3.77 -3.91
N ASP A 425 -4.39 2.57 -3.60
CA ASP A 425 -3.84 1.71 -2.54
C ASP A 425 -2.51 1.05 -2.95
N GLY A 426 -2.11 1.17 -4.22
CA GLY A 426 -0.90 0.60 -4.84
C GLY A 426 -0.81 -0.92 -4.79
N ARG A 427 -1.96 -1.61 -4.85
CA ARG A 427 -2.11 -3.02 -5.23
C ARG A 427 -2.10 -3.12 -6.76
N TYR A 428 -0.96 -2.80 -7.37
CA TYR A 428 -0.84 -2.57 -8.82
C TYR A 428 -1.11 -3.83 -9.66
N ASP A 429 -0.94 -5.01 -9.09
CA ASP A 429 -1.34 -6.29 -9.66
C ASP A 429 -2.87 -6.37 -9.84
N GLN A 430 -3.62 -6.04 -8.79
CA GLN A 430 -5.08 -5.99 -8.82
C GLN A 430 -5.56 -4.85 -9.72
N ALA A 431 -4.93 -3.67 -9.65
CA ALA A 431 -5.23 -2.56 -10.54
C ALA A 431 -5.05 -2.94 -12.02
N ASN A 432 -3.98 -3.67 -12.35
CA ASN A 432 -3.75 -4.17 -13.70
C ASN A 432 -4.78 -5.23 -14.12
N TYR A 433 -5.19 -6.13 -13.20
CA TYR A 433 -6.27 -7.09 -13.47
C TYR A 433 -7.58 -6.37 -13.84
N TYR A 434 -8.04 -5.44 -12.99
CA TYR A 434 -9.27 -4.68 -13.24
C TYR A 434 -9.18 -3.78 -14.47
N GLY A 435 -8.03 -3.17 -14.74
CA GLY A 435 -7.80 -2.42 -15.97
C GLY A 435 -7.92 -3.28 -17.24
N GLN A 436 -7.37 -4.50 -17.23
CA GLN A 436 -7.54 -5.44 -18.35
C GLN A 436 -9.01 -5.87 -18.50
N GLU A 437 -9.72 -6.08 -17.39
CA GLU A 437 -11.14 -6.39 -17.40
C GLU A 437 -12.01 -5.22 -17.90
N ALA A 438 -11.63 -3.97 -17.64
CA ALA A 438 -12.24 -2.78 -18.22
C ALA A 438 -12.01 -2.70 -19.74
N LEU A 439 -10.78 -2.91 -20.24
CA LEU A 439 -10.48 -2.94 -21.69
C LEU A 439 -11.25 -4.06 -22.43
N LYS A 440 -11.44 -5.22 -21.81
CA LYS A 440 -12.31 -6.31 -22.32
C LYS A 440 -13.82 -5.95 -22.33
N LYS A 441 -14.22 -4.83 -21.75
CA LYS A 441 -15.60 -4.33 -21.73
C LYS A 441 -15.77 -3.12 -22.65
N PHE A 442 -14.78 -2.21 -22.72
CA PHE A 442 -14.70 -1.17 -23.76
C PHE A 442 -14.81 -1.76 -25.18
N SER A 443 -14.12 -2.88 -25.45
CA SER A 443 -14.18 -3.59 -26.74
C SER A 443 -15.51 -4.32 -27.04
N LYS A 444 -16.49 -4.27 -26.12
CA LYS A 444 -17.85 -4.81 -26.27
C LYS A 444 -18.94 -3.73 -26.27
N LEU A 445 -18.56 -2.45 -26.24
CA LEU A 445 -19.47 -1.32 -26.37
C LEU A 445 -19.74 -1.00 -27.86
N SER A 446 -20.75 -0.19 -28.15
CA SER A 446 -20.93 0.39 -29.48
C SER A 446 -19.81 1.39 -29.81
N ASP A 447 -19.61 1.69 -31.09
CA ASP A 447 -18.68 2.74 -31.54
C ASP A 447 -19.02 4.10 -30.93
N PHE A 448 -20.30 4.39 -30.69
CA PHE A 448 -20.77 5.60 -30.02
C PHE A 448 -20.34 5.63 -28.55
N SER A 449 -20.69 4.59 -27.79
CA SER A 449 -20.31 4.44 -26.38
C SER A 449 -18.80 4.49 -26.19
N ARG A 450 -18.03 3.81 -27.04
CA ARG A 450 -16.56 3.81 -26.98
C ARG A 450 -15.97 5.17 -27.31
N LYS A 451 -16.51 5.89 -28.30
CA LYS A 451 -16.08 7.25 -28.65
C LYS A 451 -16.29 8.24 -27.51
N GLU A 452 -17.46 8.24 -26.88
CA GLU A 452 -17.80 9.16 -25.76
C GLU A 452 -16.97 8.88 -24.48
N LEU A 453 -16.49 7.65 -24.31
CA LEU A 453 -15.66 7.21 -23.17
C LEU A 453 -14.16 7.08 -23.51
N SER A 454 -13.73 7.47 -24.72
CA SER A 454 -12.37 7.26 -25.24
C SER A 454 -11.24 7.87 -24.38
N SER A 455 -11.51 8.97 -23.67
CA SER A 455 -10.56 9.55 -22.70
C SER A 455 -10.39 8.66 -21.46
N ILE A 456 -11.42 7.94 -21.05
CA ILE A 456 -11.41 7.01 -19.92
C ILE A 456 -10.72 5.70 -20.35
N GLU A 457 -10.94 5.23 -21.58
CA GLU A 457 -10.19 4.11 -22.17
C GLU A 457 -8.68 4.44 -22.21
N THR A 458 -8.32 5.64 -22.69
CA THR A 458 -6.92 6.13 -22.69
C THR A 458 -6.33 6.20 -21.27
N TYR A 459 -7.09 6.68 -20.30
CA TYR A 459 -6.67 6.73 -18.89
C TYR A 459 -6.50 5.33 -18.27
N THR A 460 -7.36 4.38 -18.64
CA THR A 460 -7.30 2.95 -18.27
C THR A 460 -5.97 2.33 -18.76
N GLU A 461 -5.61 2.58 -20.02
CA GLU A 461 -4.33 2.17 -20.61
C GLU A 461 -3.12 2.85 -19.94
N GLU A 462 -3.23 4.14 -19.59
CA GLU A 462 -2.14 4.85 -18.92
C GLU A 462 -1.88 4.32 -17.50
N LEU A 463 -2.94 4.02 -16.73
CA LEU A 463 -2.85 3.37 -15.43
C LEU A 463 -2.28 1.94 -15.54
N LEU A 464 -2.70 1.16 -16.55
CA LEU A 464 -2.14 -0.17 -16.84
C LEU A 464 -0.63 -0.11 -17.13
N ARG A 465 -0.20 0.85 -17.96
CA ARG A 465 1.20 1.08 -18.29
C ARG A 465 2.00 1.50 -17.06
N LYS A 466 1.47 2.44 -16.26
CA LYS A 466 2.07 2.87 -14.98
C LYS A 466 2.20 1.71 -13.99
N GLY A 467 1.12 0.96 -13.74
CA GLY A 467 1.12 -0.18 -12.81
C GLY A 467 2.09 -1.27 -13.24
N SER A 468 2.16 -1.58 -14.54
CA SER A 468 3.13 -2.53 -15.10
C SER A 468 4.59 -2.08 -14.95
N LEU A 469 4.87 -0.80 -15.20
CA LEU A 469 6.20 -0.22 -14.98
C LEU A 469 6.57 -0.27 -13.48
N ILE A 470 5.66 0.14 -12.60
CA ILE A 470 5.87 0.11 -11.15
C ILE A 470 6.16 -1.32 -10.69
N LEU A 471 5.33 -2.32 -11.03
CA LEU A 471 5.57 -3.74 -10.72
C LEU A 471 6.93 -4.24 -11.23
N SER A 472 7.39 -3.77 -12.40
CA SER A 472 8.72 -4.13 -12.91
C SER A 472 9.86 -3.52 -12.08
N SER A 473 9.68 -2.29 -11.59
CA SER A 473 10.64 -1.57 -10.72
C SER A 473 10.58 -2.00 -9.24
N GLN A 474 9.43 -2.52 -8.80
CA GLN A 474 9.18 -3.04 -7.45
C GLN A 474 9.82 -4.42 -7.21
N LYS A 475 10.43 -5.03 -8.24
CA LYS A 475 11.29 -6.21 -8.08
C LYS A 475 12.46 -5.88 -7.16
N VAL A 476 12.25 -6.11 -5.86
CA VAL A 476 13.23 -5.90 -4.79
C VAL A 476 14.54 -6.58 -5.22
N PRO A 477 15.66 -5.84 -5.38
CA PRO A 477 16.95 -6.46 -5.66
C PRO A 477 17.27 -7.47 -4.56
N GLY A 478 17.49 -8.73 -4.94
CA GLY A 478 17.72 -9.81 -3.96
C GLY A 478 18.87 -9.45 -3.01
N GLY A 479 18.62 -9.57 -1.71
CA GLY A 479 19.60 -9.22 -0.67
C GLY A 479 19.68 -7.72 -0.33
N LEU A 480 18.61 -6.92 -0.50
CA LEU A 480 18.55 -5.62 0.18
C LEU A 480 18.64 -5.82 1.71
N ILE A 481 19.55 -5.09 2.34
CA ILE A 481 19.71 -5.04 3.80
C ILE A 481 19.24 -3.65 4.23
N PRO A 482 18.34 -3.52 5.22
CA PRO A 482 17.93 -2.21 5.74
C PRO A 482 19.10 -1.53 6.46
N PRO A 483 19.16 -0.19 6.47
CA PRO A 483 20.19 0.54 7.18
C PRO A 483 20.01 0.36 8.69
N THR A 484 20.95 -0.34 9.32
CA THR A 484 20.97 -0.62 10.77
C THR A 484 21.94 0.31 11.48
N LEU A 485 21.51 0.89 12.61
CA LEU A 485 22.36 1.76 13.44
C LEU A 485 23.64 1.01 13.87
N LEU A 486 24.77 1.70 13.76
CA LEU A 486 26.07 1.20 14.14
C LEU A 486 26.41 1.73 15.54
N GLU A 487 26.65 0.85 16.52
CA GLU A 487 26.86 1.28 17.92
C GLU A 487 27.98 2.33 18.06
N GLY A 488 27.60 3.49 18.61
CA GLY A 488 28.46 4.65 18.79
C GLY A 488 28.58 5.58 17.57
N PHE A 489 27.82 5.35 16.48
CA PHE A 489 27.87 6.17 15.26
C PHE A 489 26.46 6.45 14.70
N ASP A 490 25.92 7.63 14.99
CA ASP A 490 24.95 8.27 14.08
C ASP A 490 25.73 8.95 12.95
N TYR A 491 25.36 8.67 11.70
CA TYR A 491 25.95 9.32 10.53
C TYR A 491 24.87 9.59 9.49
N GLN A 492 24.93 10.79 8.90
CA GLN A 492 23.99 11.25 7.88
C GLN A 492 24.69 11.38 6.51
N TYR A 493 24.42 10.43 5.63
CA TYR A 493 24.83 10.53 4.22
C TYR A 493 23.95 11.56 3.50
N THR A 494 24.47 12.13 2.43
CA THR A 494 23.84 13.23 1.68
C THR A 494 23.87 12.91 0.18
N SER A 495 22.79 13.20 -0.56
CA SER A 495 22.80 13.07 -2.02
C SER A 495 23.74 14.10 -2.66
N GLY A 496 24.52 13.66 -3.66
CA GLY A 496 25.47 14.55 -4.36
C GLY A 496 24.80 15.68 -5.15
N ILE A 497 23.53 15.52 -5.52
CA ILE A 497 22.69 16.50 -6.22
C ILE A 497 21.31 16.60 -5.56
N SER A 498 20.45 17.49 -6.09
CA SER A 498 19.02 17.47 -5.77
C SER A 498 18.30 16.47 -6.65
N GLU A 499 17.56 15.55 -6.03
CA GLU A 499 16.92 14.40 -6.69
C GLU A 499 15.42 14.65 -6.94
N THR A 500 14.79 13.82 -7.77
CA THR A 500 13.32 13.81 -7.92
C THR A 500 12.78 12.41 -7.68
N ILE A 501 12.00 12.24 -6.61
CA ILE A 501 11.49 10.95 -6.15
C ILE A 501 9.96 11.00 -6.10
N LEU A 502 9.30 10.37 -7.08
CA LEU A 502 7.84 10.26 -7.11
C LEU A 502 7.33 9.28 -6.05
N SER A 503 6.12 9.50 -5.54
CA SER A 503 5.44 8.60 -4.59
C SER A 503 4.75 7.43 -5.30
N ASP A 504 5.44 6.80 -6.24
CA ASP A 504 4.95 5.69 -7.07
C ASP A 504 5.39 4.30 -6.60
N ARG A 505 6.04 4.22 -5.42
CA ARG A 505 6.65 3.00 -4.83
C ARG A 505 7.77 2.35 -5.64
N SER A 506 8.31 3.01 -6.66
CA SER A 506 9.49 2.53 -7.40
C SER A 506 10.78 2.64 -6.58
N PHE A 507 11.79 1.85 -6.94
CA PHE A 507 13.14 1.98 -6.38
C PHE A 507 14.00 2.93 -7.22
N ASN A 508 14.30 4.10 -6.67
CA ASN A 508 15.11 5.16 -7.27
C ASN A 508 16.57 5.05 -6.79
N LYS A 509 17.54 5.00 -7.72
CA LYS A 509 18.96 4.81 -7.41
C LYS A 509 19.69 6.15 -7.28
N VAL A 510 19.67 6.72 -6.08
CA VAL A 510 20.34 7.99 -5.73
C VAL A 510 21.83 7.77 -5.57
N PHE A 511 22.66 8.65 -6.14
CA PHE A 511 24.12 8.58 -5.97
C PHE A 511 24.58 9.33 -4.71
N LEU A 512 25.40 8.66 -3.90
CA LEU A 512 26.00 9.24 -2.69
C LEU A 512 27.46 9.61 -2.94
N LYS A 513 28.31 8.62 -3.27
CA LYS A 513 29.77 8.79 -3.23
C LYS A 513 30.50 7.79 -4.12
N LYS A 514 31.74 8.12 -4.50
CA LYS A 514 32.63 7.24 -5.29
C LYS A 514 34.08 7.44 -4.85
N LYS A 515 34.79 6.35 -4.53
CA LYS A 515 36.16 6.37 -4.00
C LYS A 515 37.04 5.30 -4.64
N SER A 516 38.31 5.63 -4.84
CA SER A 516 39.35 4.67 -5.23
C SER A 516 39.89 3.99 -3.98
N LEU A 517 39.86 2.65 -3.95
CA LEU A 517 40.36 1.80 -2.86
C LEU A 517 41.67 1.14 -3.30
N ILE A 518 42.63 1.07 -2.38
CA ILE A 518 43.77 0.15 -2.50
C ILE A 518 43.31 -1.19 -1.94
N LEU A 519 43.49 -2.25 -2.71
CA LEU A 519 43.04 -3.61 -2.40
C LEU A 519 44.23 -4.55 -2.24
N SER A 520 44.16 -5.42 -1.24
CA SER A 520 45.08 -6.55 -1.04
C SER A 520 44.41 -7.83 -1.54
N PRO A 521 44.62 -8.25 -2.80
CA PRO A 521 44.03 -9.48 -3.32
C PRO A 521 44.71 -10.72 -2.72
N GLY A 522 43.89 -11.69 -2.34
CA GLY A 522 44.31 -13.02 -1.90
C GLY A 522 43.33 -14.08 -2.38
N TYR A 523 43.54 -15.31 -1.96
CA TYR A 523 42.64 -16.42 -2.24
C TYR A 523 42.28 -17.18 -0.96
N PHE A 524 41.08 -17.74 -0.93
CA PHE A 524 40.60 -18.60 0.13
C PHE A 524 40.15 -19.96 -0.43
N THR A 525 40.44 -21.06 0.26
CA THR A 525 39.88 -22.37 -0.09
C THR A 525 39.63 -23.26 1.13
N SER A 526 38.52 -23.98 1.11
CA SER A 526 38.24 -25.11 2.01
C SER A 526 37.85 -26.32 1.14
N PRO A 527 38.80 -27.23 0.80
CA PRO A 527 38.50 -28.39 -0.03
C PRO A 527 37.49 -29.37 0.60
N LEU A 528 37.22 -29.25 1.90
CA LEU A 528 36.13 -29.95 2.59
C LEU A 528 34.74 -29.37 2.28
N SER A 529 34.65 -28.06 2.02
CA SER A 529 33.42 -27.38 1.58
C SER A 529 33.24 -27.45 0.06
N GLY A 530 34.35 -27.55 -0.71
CA GLY A 530 34.35 -27.84 -2.14
C GLY A 530 35.70 -27.55 -2.80
N PRO A 531 36.00 -28.11 -3.99
CA PRO A 531 37.31 -28.02 -4.66
C PRO A 531 37.61 -26.63 -5.29
N GLY A 532 36.93 -25.57 -4.81
CA GLY A 532 37.08 -24.21 -5.30
C GLY A 532 38.04 -23.39 -4.44
N ALA A 533 38.87 -22.59 -5.11
CA ALA A 533 39.47 -21.41 -4.52
C ALA A 533 38.67 -20.17 -4.94
N TYR A 534 38.52 -19.23 -4.01
CA TYR A 534 37.74 -18.00 -4.17
C TYR A 534 38.68 -16.80 -4.09
N LEU A 535 38.50 -15.83 -4.99
CA LEU A 535 39.21 -14.56 -4.93
C LEU A 535 38.65 -13.74 -3.76
N THR A 536 39.53 -13.32 -2.86
CA THR A 536 39.22 -12.38 -1.80
C THR A 536 40.01 -11.08 -2.00
N VAL A 537 39.49 -9.98 -1.51
CA VAL A 537 40.25 -8.72 -1.35
C VAL A 537 40.07 -8.20 0.06
N GLU A 538 41.17 -7.72 0.66
CA GLU A 538 41.12 -6.94 1.89
C GLU A 538 41.41 -5.46 1.62
N THR A 539 40.74 -4.57 2.35
CA THR A 539 40.98 -3.12 2.37
C THR A 539 40.67 -2.60 3.77
N SER A 540 40.84 -1.30 4.01
CA SER A 540 40.29 -0.61 5.18
C SER A 540 39.27 0.44 4.79
N ASN A 541 38.33 0.74 5.69
CA ASN A 541 37.39 1.85 5.53
C ASN A 541 38.11 3.19 5.71
N SER A 542 38.69 3.69 4.63
CA SER A 542 39.41 4.98 4.57
C SER A 542 38.50 6.18 4.24
N GLU A 543 37.18 6.05 4.41
CA GLU A 543 36.23 7.12 4.08
C GLU A 543 36.08 8.19 5.18
N GLY A 544 36.41 7.87 6.43
CA GLY A 544 36.02 8.68 7.60
C GLY A 544 34.54 8.55 7.97
N GLU A 545 33.76 7.86 7.13
CA GLU A 545 32.33 7.60 7.26
C GLU A 545 32.12 6.10 7.48
N PRO A 546 31.18 5.65 8.33
CA PRO A 546 30.85 4.24 8.41
C PRO A 546 30.24 3.77 7.08
N LEU A 547 30.60 2.56 6.65
CA LEU A 547 29.93 1.88 5.53
C LEU A 547 28.89 0.93 6.12
N LEU A 548 27.65 0.97 5.65
CA LEU A 548 26.56 0.10 6.12
C LEU A 548 26.48 -1.19 5.30
N ALA A 549 26.02 -2.27 5.90
CA ALA A 549 25.79 -3.51 5.19
C ALA A 549 24.84 -3.33 3.99
N GLY A 550 25.16 -3.97 2.87
CA GLY A 550 24.33 -3.90 1.66
C GLY A 550 24.89 -4.69 0.47
N PRO A 551 24.05 -5.01 -0.53
CA PRO A 551 24.47 -5.77 -1.69
C PRO A 551 25.45 -4.99 -2.57
N MET A 552 26.46 -5.68 -3.09
CA MET A 552 27.52 -5.12 -3.93
C MET A 552 27.67 -5.87 -5.25
N GLU A 553 27.66 -5.14 -6.36
CA GLU A 553 27.91 -5.66 -7.72
C GLU A 553 29.40 -5.50 -8.08
N VAL A 554 30.10 -6.59 -8.37
CA VAL A 554 31.57 -6.61 -8.61
C VAL A 554 31.86 -6.73 -10.10
N PHE A 555 32.62 -5.78 -10.65
CA PHE A 555 32.96 -5.70 -12.08
C PHE A 555 34.47 -5.75 -12.33
N SER A 556 34.87 -6.25 -13.50
CA SER A 556 36.24 -6.14 -14.03
C SER A 556 36.18 -5.85 -15.53
N GLY A 557 36.77 -4.72 -15.94
CA GLY A 557 36.37 -4.09 -17.21
C GLY A 557 34.85 -3.91 -17.27
N ASN A 558 34.24 -4.23 -18.41
CA ASN A 558 32.79 -4.19 -18.60
C ASN A 558 32.06 -5.46 -18.13
N THR A 559 32.76 -6.42 -17.51
CA THR A 559 32.22 -7.73 -17.14
C THR A 559 31.80 -7.76 -15.67
N LEU A 560 30.55 -8.10 -15.38
CA LEU A 560 30.10 -8.47 -14.03
C LEU A 560 30.76 -9.81 -13.65
N LEU A 561 31.56 -9.82 -12.58
CA LEU A 561 32.14 -11.04 -12.01
C LEU A 561 31.15 -11.76 -11.09
N GLY A 562 30.33 -11.00 -10.37
CA GLY A 562 29.30 -11.54 -9.49
C GLY A 562 28.72 -10.50 -8.54
N ASN A 563 27.82 -10.97 -7.68
CA ASN A 563 27.22 -10.21 -6.61
C ASN A 563 27.71 -10.75 -5.26
N THR A 564 27.96 -9.86 -4.31
CA THR A 564 28.37 -10.18 -2.94
C THR A 564 27.69 -9.21 -1.97
N VAL A 565 27.98 -9.33 -0.67
CA VAL A 565 27.48 -8.41 0.36
C VAL A 565 28.66 -7.65 0.96
N LEU A 566 28.57 -6.32 1.02
CA LEU A 566 29.47 -5.53 1.86
C LEU A 566 28.94 -5.62 3.31
N SER A 567 29.82 -5.95 4.26
CA SER A 567 29.50 -5.90 5.69
C SER A 567 29.56 -4.46 6.23
N THR A 568 28.78 -4.17 7.28
CA THR A 568 28.91 -2.91 8.03
C THR A 568 30.34 -2.77 8.57
N SER A 569 30.94 -1.59 8.46
CA SER A 569 32.29 -1.30 8.97
C SER A 569 32.46 0.16 9.42
N LYS A 570 33.06 0.36 10.59
CA LYS A 570 33.45 1.67 11.16
C LYS A 570 34.61 2.28 10.37
N PRO A 571 34.83 3.61 10.43
CA PRO A 571 36.04 4.23 9.88
C PRO A 571 37.32 3.59 10.44
N GLY A 572 38.29 3.29 9.57
CA GLY A 572 39.54 2.60 9.89
C GLY A 572 39.44 1.07 10.00
N GLU A 573 38.24 0.50 10.07
CA GLU A 573 38.04 -0.96 10.20
C GLU A 573 38.45 -1.70 8.92
N ARG A 574 38.89 -2.96 9.06
CA ARG A 574 39.23 -3.82 7.92
C ARG A 574 37.97 -4.38 7.28
N ILE A 575 37.93 -4.36 5.95
CA ILE A 575 36.87 -4.95 5.13
C ILE A 575 37.50 -6.08 4.32
N ARG A 576 37.01 -7.30 4.51
CA ARG A 576 37.25 -8.43 3.60
C ARG A 576 36.02 -8.57 2.68
N MET A 577 36.25 -8.77 1.39
CA MET A 577 35.20 -8.96 0.39
C MET A 577 35.50 -10.20 -0.46
N GLU A 578 34.48 -11.02 -0.66
CA GLU A 578 34.54 -12.25 -1.47
C GLU A 578 34.03 -11.97 -2.87
N LEU A 579 34.84 -12.29 -3.88
CA LEU A 579 34.64 -11.88 -5.28
C LEU A 579 34.37 -13.08 -6.22
N GLY A 580 34.05 -14.25 -5.66
CA GLY A 580 33.68 -15.47 -6.41
C GLY A 580 34.83 -16.45 -6.68
N GLN A 581 34.48 -17.58 -7.31
CA GLN A 581 35.41 -18.70 -7.58
C GLN A 581 36.36 -18.38 -8.73
N ASP A 582 37.66 -18.64 -8.56
CA ASP A 582 38.69 -18.45 -9.59
C ASP A 582 39.25 -19.81 -10.07
N ARG A 583 38.91 -20.18 -11.31
CA ARG A 583 39.20 -21.51 -11.87
C ARG A 583 40.67 -21.71 -12.29
N ASP A 584 41.51 -20.68 -12.21
CA ASP A 584 42.96 -20.83 -12.42
C ASP A 584 43.69 -21.36 -11.19
N ILE A 585 43.09 -21.27 -10.00
CA ILE A 585 43.64 -21.81 -8.76
C ILE A 585 42.99 -23.18 -8.51
N LEU A 586 43.66 -24.25 -8.94
CA LEU A 586 43.15 -25.62 -8.83
C LEU A 586 43.48 -26.22 -7.47
N VAL A 587 42.48 -26.77 -6.78
CA VAL A 587 42.61 -27.43 -5.47
C VAL A 587 42.13 -28.88 -5.59
N ASN A 588 42.92 -29.83 -5.07
CA ASN A 588 42.62 -31.26 -5.10
C ASN A 588 43.06 -31.93 -3.79
N ARG A 589 42.09 -32.22 -2.91
CA ARG A 589 42.28 -32.96 -1.65
C ARG A 589 42.05 -34.45 -1.87
N ARG A 590 42.94 -35.27 -1.32
CA ARG A 590 42.81 -36.72 -1.19
C ARG A 590 42.97 -37.11 0.26
N GLU A 591 42.12 -38.03 0.71
CA GLU A 591 42.18 -38.64 2.04
C GLU A 591 42.21 -40.16 1.84
N THR A 592 43.11 -40.84 2.52
CA THR A 592 43.12 -42.31 2.62
C THR A 592 43.12 -42.72 4.09
N SER A 593 42.45 -43.83 4.40
CA SER A 593 42.35 -44.34 5.76
C SER A 593 42.84 -45.79 5.84
N PHE A 594 43.55 -46.12 6.91
CA PHE A 594 43.99 -47.46 7.24
C PHE A 594 43.58 -47.80 8.68
N GLU A 595 42.75 -48.83 8.83
CA GLU A 595 42.36 -49.36 10.14
C GLU A 595 43.44 -50.32 10.65
N GLN A 596 43.92 -50.07 11.88
CA GLN A 596 44.87 -50.91 12.60
C GLN A 596 44.24 -51.31 13.93
N LYS A 597 43.97 -52.62 14.12
CA LYS A 597 43.63 -53.18 15.44
C LYS A 597 44.92 -53.50 16.17
N GLU A 598 45.08 -53.00 17.39
CA GLU A 598 46.34 -53.10 18.13
C GLU A 598 46.46 -54.46 18.84
N GLY A 599 46.80 -55.51 18.09
CA GLY A 599 47.15 -56.85 18.60
C GLY A 599 45.99 -57.79 18.89
N MET A 600 46.30 -58.98 19.40
CA MET A 600 45.33 -60.05 19.72
C MET A 600 44.57 -59.84 21.06
N ILE A 601 44.89 -58.80 21.84
CA ILE A 601 44.42 -58.63 23.22
C ILE A 601 43.83 -57.23 23.51
N SER A 602 44.14 -56.18 22.74
CA SER A 602 43.64 -54.83 23.09
C SER A 602 42.18 -54.61 22.70
N SER A 603 41.49 -53.84 23.54
CA SER A 603 40.11 -53.41 23.33
C SER A 603 39.97 -52.19 22.43
N ARG A 604 40.99 -51.80 21.63
CA ARG A 604 40.95 -50.54 20.86
C ARG A 604 41.20 -50.72 19.36
N THR A 605 40.43 -49.96 18.58
CA THR A 605 40.56 -49.84 17.13
C THR A 605 41.12 -48.46 16.81
N LYS A 606 42.12 -48.41 15.92
CA LYS A 606 42.84 -47.18 15.57
C LYS A 606 42.84 -46.96 14.06
N ILE A 607 42.15 -45.92 13.63
CA ILE A 607 42.05 -45.53 12.23
C ILE A 607 43.06 -44.41 11.98
N LYS A 608 44.07 -44.68 11.16
CA LYS A 608 45.03 -43.67 10.65
C LYS A 608 44.50 -43.08 9.36
N TYR A 609 44.47 -41.76 9.27
CA TYR A 609 44.09 -40.98 8.11
C TYR A 609 45.31 -40.23 7.58
N LYS A 610 45.54 -40.31 6.27
CA LYS A 610 46.56 -39.53 5.56
C LYS A 610 45.85 -38.57 4.61
N VAL A 611 46.13 -37.27 4.74
CA VAL A 611 45.55 -36.22 3.89
C VAL A 611 46.65 -35.60 3.04
N SER A 612 46.40 -35.45 1.74
CA SER A 612 47.29 -34.79 0.79
C SER A 612 46.47 -33.83 -0.08
N ILE A 613 46.83 -32.55 -0.04
CA ILE A 613 46.12 -31.45 -0.72
C ILE A 613 47.07 -30.80 -1.71
N GLU A 614 46.86 -31.05 -2.99
CA GLU A 614 47.54 -30.31 -4.05
C GLU A 614 46.82 -28.99 -4.31
N VAL A 615 47.57 -27.89 -4.35
CA VAL A 615 47.11 -26.62 -4.92
C VAL A 615 48.05 -26.16 -6.03
N ARG A 616 47.48 -25.67 -7.14
CA ARG A 616 48.23 -25.23 -8.31
C ARG A 616 47.70 -23.89 -8.83
N ASN A 617 48.60 -22.91 -8.95
CA ASN A 617 48.32 -21.60 -9.52
C ASN A 617 48.61 -21.63 -11.03
N ARG A 618 47.59 -21.43 -11.88
CA ARG A 618 47.75 -21.33 -13.34
C ARG A 618 47.95 -19.91 -13.86
N LYS A 619 47.88 -18.89 -13.01
CA LYS A 619 48.06 -17.49 -13.42
C LYS A 619 49.54 -17.15 -13.64
N LYS A 620 49.77 -16.11 -14.44
CA LYS A 620 51.08 -15.54 -14.79
C LYS A 620 51.71 -14.67 -13.69
N ARG A 621 51.27 -14.84 -12.43
CA ARG A 621 51.65 -14.02 -11.27
C ARG A 621 51.68 -14.86 -10.01
N ASN A 622 52.45 -14.43 -9.01
CA ASN A 622 52.40 -15.01 -7.67
C ASN A 622 51.07 -14.65 -6.99
N VAL A 623 50.54 -15.56 -6.16
CA VAL A 623 49.32 -15.34 -5.37
C VAL A 623 49.51 -15.81 -3.93
N THR A 624 48.86 -15.13 -3.00
CA THR A 624 48.70 -15.57 -1.61
C THR A 624 47.40 -16.36 -1.46
N LEU A 625 47.45 -17.48 -0.73
CA LEU A 625 46.31 -18.37 -0.51
C LEU A 625 46.22 -18.74 0.97
N THR A 626 45.07 -18.52 1.58
CA THR A 626 44.69 -19.15 2.85
C THR A 626 43.91 -20.42 2.54
N LEU A 627 44.43 -21.55 3.00
CA LEU A 627 43.80 -22.87 2.89
C LEU A 627 43.33 -23.32 4.28
N ILE A 628 42.07 -23.71 4.38
CA ILE A 628 41.45 -24.26 5.59
C ILE A 628 41.18 -25.75 5.37
N ASP A 629 41.64 -26.57 6.30
CA ASP A 629 41.21 -27.97 6.45
C ASP A 629 40.89 -28.24 7.93
N ARG A 630 40.60 -29.47 8.32
CA ARG A 630 40.41 -29.81 9.75
C ARG A 630 40.84 -31.23 10.07
N VAL A 631 41.27 -31.42 11.31
CA VAL A 631 41.27 -32.72 11.99
C VAL A 631 40.07 -32.79 12.93
N PRO A 632 39.57 -33.99 13.27
CA PRO A 632 38.55 -34.11 14.31
C PRO A 632 39.09 -33.65 15.67
N TYR A 633 38.18 -33.19 16.52
CA TYR A 633 38.37 -33.03 17.96
C TYR A 633 37.34 -33.91 18.71
N THR A 634 37.48 -34.06 20.02
CA THR A 634 36.59 -34.88 20.86
C THR A 634 36.42 -34.24 22.24
N VAL A 635 35.25 -34.47 22.84
CA VAL A 635 34.94 -34.21 24.25
C VAL A 635 34.57 -35.51 24.99
N ASP A 636 34.72 -36.66 24.33
CA ASP A 636 34.59 -38.00 24.88
C ASP A 636 36.00 -38.51 25.20
N ASP A 637 36.31 -38.62 26.51
CA ASP A 637 37.60 -39.08 27.05
C ASP A 637 37.96 -40.52 26.62
N SER A 638 36.99 -41.32 26.16
CA SER A 638 37.26 -42.66 25.65
C SER A 638 37.91 -42.63 24.25
N VAL A 639 37.80 -41.53 23.52
CA VAL A 639 38.36 -41.33 22.18
C VAL A 639 39.68 -40.55 22.25
N GLU A 640 40.75 -41.13 21.71
CA GLU A 640 42.06 -40.46 21.61
C GLU A 640 42.30 -40.01 20.16
N ILE A 641 42.63 -38.73 19.97
CA ILE A 641 42.97 -38.17 18.67
C ILE A 641 44.41 -37.66 18.69
N LYS A 642 45.25 -38.20 17.80
CA LYS A 642 46.64 -37.75 17.58
C LYS A 642 46.76 -37.11 16.21
N PHE A 643 47.43 -35.97 16.15
CA PHE A 643 47.69 -35.21 14.92
C PHE A 643 49.20 -35.15 14.68
N GLU A 644 49.62 -35.53 13.47
CA GLU A 644 51.01 -35.60 13.05
C GLU A 644 51.21 -34.58 11.92
N PHE A 645 51.93 -33.50 12.25
CA PHE A 645 52.29 -32.44 11.31
C PHE A 645 53.16 -33.01 10.18
N GLY A 646 52.80 -32.69 8.93
CA GLY A 646 53.73 -32.86 7.81
C GLY A 646 54.76 -31.72 7.75
N LYS A 647 55.40 -31.57 6.57
CA LYS A 647 56.44 -30.56 6.35
C LYS A 647 55.95 -29.11 6.50
N ASP A 648 54.67 -28.87 6.25
CA ASP A 648 54.04 -27.56 6.37
C ASP A 648 53.18 -27.51 7.63
N ILE A 649 53.39 -26.49 8.46
CA ILE A 649 52.80 -26.36 9.79
C ILE A 649 51.64 -25.34 9.72
N PRO A 650 50.39 -25.74 10.00
CA PRO A 650 49.26 -24.82 10.09
C PRO A 650 49.19 -24.13 11.46
N ILE A 651 48.47 -23.02 11.50
CA ILE A 651 47.87 -22.53 12.74
C ILE A 651 46.67 -23.45 13.04
N LYS A 652 46.68 -24.15 14.18
CA LYS A 652 45.61 -25.05 14.62
C LYS A 652 44.83 -24.42 15.78
N ASN A 653 43.49 -24.47 15.75
CA ASN A 653 42.65 -24.12 16.91
C ASN A 653 42.22 -25.37 17.72
N GLU A 654 41.56 -25.14 18.87
CA GLU A 654 41.11 -26.21 19.78
C GLU A 654 40.07 -27.14 19.13
N GLU A 655 39.22 -26.60 18.25
CA GLU A 655 38.21 -27.33 17.45
C GLU A 655 38.82 -28.13 16.28
N GLY A 656 40.14 -28.15 16.13
CA GLY A 656 40.83 -28.93 15.11
C GLY A 656 40.91 -28.30 13.72
N ILE A 657 40.45 -27.06 13.54
CA ILE A 657 40.61 -26.31 12.27
C ILE A 657 42.10 -26.04 12.03
N LEU A 658 42.55 -26.28 10.79
CA LEU A 658 43.92 -26.07 10.33
C LEU A 658 43.96 -24.93 9.30
N THR A 659 44.66 -23.84 9.63
CA THR A 659 44.86 -22.69 8.73
C THR A 659 46.28 -22.68 8.18
N TYR A 660 46.42 -22.80 6.87
CA TYR A 660 47.68 -22.69 6.14
C TYR A 660 47.70 -21.41 5.31
N ASN A 661 48.74 -20.59 5.45
CA ASN A 661 49.00 -19.45 4.57
C ASN A 661 50.13 -19.80 3.60
N ILE A 662 49.84 -19.73 2.30
CA ILE A 662 50.68 -20.29 1.24
C ILE A 662 50.96 -19.21 0.19
N GLU A 663 52.23 -18.93 -0.07
CA GLU A 663 52.65 -18.22 -1.28
C GLU A 663 52.78 -19.22 -2.45
N LEU A 664 52.04 -18.97 -3.52
CA LEU A 664 52.05 -19.78 -4.75
C LEU A 664 52.65 -18.95 -5.90
N PRO A 665 53.88 -19.25 -6.35
CA PRO A 665 54.48 -18.59 -7.51
C PRO A 665 53.63 -18.72 -8.79
N SER A 666 53.87 -17.85 -9.77
CA SER A 666 53.34 -17.97 -11.14
C SER A 666 53.55 -19.38 -11.70
N GLY A 667 52.49 -20.06 -12.14
CA GLY A 667 52.55 -21.45 -12.62
C GLY A 667 52.85 -22.51 -11.54
N GLY A 668 52.99 -22.09 -10.27
CA GLY A 668 53.50 -22.91 -9.18
C GLY A 668 52.53 -23.95 -8.63
N LYS A 669 53.08 -24.97 -7.96
CA LYS A 669 52.37 -26.02 -7.24
C LYS A 669 52.86 -26.10 -5.79
N LYS A 670 51.94 -26.28 -4.86
CA LYS A 670 52.18 -26.71 -3.48
C LYS A 670 51.46 -28.04 -3.24
N VAL A 671 52.01 -28.88 -2.37
CA VAL A 671 51.30 -30.01 -1.77
C VAL A 671 51.42 -29.83 -0.26
N ILE A 672 50.28 -29.85 0.43
CA ILE A 672 50.18 -29.86 1.89
C ILE A 672 49.81 -31.28 2.29
N GLU A 673 50.58 -31.89 3.20
CA GLU A 673 50.32 -33.26 3.67
C GLU A 673 50.33 -33.29 5.19
N PHE A 674 49.46 -34.09 5.79
CA PHE A 674 49.41 -34.33 7.24
C PHE A 674 48.73 -35.67 7.53
N GLU A 675 48.96 -36.20 8.74
CA GLU A 675 48.33 -37.43 9.21
C GLU A 675 47.60 -37.20 10.54
N TYR A 676 46.57 -37.98 10.81
CA TYR A 676 45.96 -38.05 12.12
C TYR A 676 45.43 -39.46 12.40
N SER A 677 45.42 -39.87 13.67
CA SER A 677 44.83 -41.16 14.07
C SER A 677 43.74 -40.96 15.10
N VAL A 678 42.59 -41.59 14.87
CA VAL A 678 41.50 -41.70 15.85
C VAL A 678 41.55 -43.10 16.46
N SER A 679 41.66 -43.18 17.77
CA SER A 679 41.72 -44.40 18.56
C SER A 679 40.49 -44.44 19.48
N HIS A 680 39.73 -45.54 19.49
CA HIS A 680 38.51 -45.68 20.28
C HIS A 680 38.34 -47.13 20.79
N PRO A 681 37.47 -47.39 21.79
CA PRO A 681 37.11 -48.76 22.17
C PRO A 681 36.47 -49.50 20.98
N SER A 682 36.87 -50.74 20.73
CA SER A 682 36.47 -51.54 19.56
C SER A 682 34.99 -51.93 19.56
N GLU A 683 34.39 -51.97 20.74
CA GLU A 683 32.96 -52.14 21.00
C GLU A 683 32.13 -50.87 20.71
N ASN A 684 32.76 -49.70 20.74
CA ASN A 684 32.09 -48.42 20.51
C ASN A 684 32.13 -48.04 19.02
N ARG A 685 30.96 -47.74 18.45
CA ARG A 685 30.84 -47.22 17.08
C ARG A 685 31.08 -45.71 17.06
N LEU A 686 32.13 -45.24 16.39
CA LEU A 686 32.34 -43.82 16.11
C LEU A 686 31.12 -43.22 15.39
N ILE A 687 30.64 -42.08 15.90
CA ILE A 687 29.58 -41.25 15.28
C ILE A 687 30.23 -39.91 14.92
N ARG A 688 30.00 -39.43 13.69
CA ARG A 688 30.46 -38.12 13.23
C ARG A 688 29.31 -37.11 13.33
N THR A 689 29.26 -36.33 14.41
CA THR A 689 28.38 -35.16 14.53
C THR A 689 29.03 -33.92 13.87
N PRO A 690 28.24 -32.98 13.34
CA PRO A 690 28.71 -31.63 13.08
C PRO A 690 29.07 -30.93 14.41
N GLY A 691 30.12 -30.11 14.39
CA GLY A 691 30.36 -29.16 15.47
C GLY A 691 29.33 -28.02 15.47
N SER A 692 29.23 -27.29 16.58
CA SER A 692 28.31 -26.14 16.73
C SER A 692 28.80 -24.86 16.05
N GLY A 693 30.09 -24.79 15.68
CA GLY A 693 30.71 -23.65 14.99
C GLY A 693 30.82 -23.82 13.47
N GLY A 694 30.79 -22.69 12.76
CA GLY A 694 31.21 -22.56 11.37
C GLY A 694 32.42 -21.63 11.26
N TYR A 695 33.21 -21.79 10.20
CA TYR A 695 34.37 -20.96 9.85
C TYR A 695 34.07 -20.16 8.58
#